data_AF-A0A2E2D6G7-F1
#
_entry.id   AF-A0A2E2D6G7-F1
#
_cell.length_a   1.000
_cell.length_b   1.000
_cell.length_c   1.000
_cell.angle_alpha   90.00
_cell.angle_beta   90.00
_cell.angle_gamma   90.00
#
_symmetry.space_group_name_H-M   'P 1'
#
loop_
_entity.id
_entity.type
_entity.pdbx_description
1 polymer ?
#
loop_
_entity_poly.entity_id
_entity_poly.type
_entity_poly.pdbx_seq_one_letter_code
_entity_poly.pdbx_strand_id
1 'polypeptide(L)'
;MNANKLTNFTKVLHKTDRASEVLMFDQSGNPSSINPGGLVIGTQTVAEALDRRGIRFTALRAPTSGEFDPEDYLETSTKIQLGVFCYTLGYYSPGDGGGNDYEIVAAGTGTDDGGSFINLSGSGLQAKGLFGATVNVKQFGAIGDGVADDTAPFNGAIAQINTASQEMFIPAGIFRITSNLQTVTRYCSVRGDSRSVTRLLFENCNGLNFNLSLSDTIYISTIVESVSLLTDGDSHTGIYFKGKQSYAPHDPALVLRDVSITTSAAYDSSVGDSAEWGCAIDLDDVDEVLLDNVYVCGSELNAKFPSRTSSIGIRVSTVTGLRISDSQIFLLGTGIDVSGQSEGGIFSGLTIVSVDVGIEFHDLISPSNNHVIEGSHIAAYTRGVRITGYGVSEMITAVFISNCFILEREEATTTTKSEYVALDIIAERSVISNTTIQCNTSRTPSRTAIRIPSSNNIISNIIGLNIGSLIDAVDSGDGRFSYVSNCIANGNLDSLTKGATHLFVKGGNVMGSMQTTAHWNANTFAAADLDDKNLFEFSGRRLLLGADRDKGSRYIDFRTLVAGTADFDTRILSIGGGAATGQGSLIFYSSSSIFEGQIRPSVDSEFSTGSPSYRWSEIYSTTGTINTSDEREKQDISTLDASEALVAKRLKSLVKKFRFRDAVEKKGADARIHVGVIAQEVAEAFADEGLDAHRYGILCYDEWGEQEEIIQSWENEYDGNGALTRSAGSEVVQEYRPAGNRYGVRYEELLAFIISAM
;
A
#
# COMPACT_ATOMS: atom_id res chain seq x y z
N MET A 1 39.01 -77.51 -3.47
CA MET A 1 38.84 -76.71 -4.71
C MET A 1 38.15 -75.42 -4.32
N ASN A 2 38.61 -74.20 -4.66
CA ASN A 2 39.84 -73.82 -5.36
C ASN A 2 40.40 -72.52 -4.77
N ALA A 3 41.72 -72.37 -4.82
CA ALA A 3 42.39 -71.09 -4.62
C ALA A 3 42.35 -70.25 -5.92
N ASN A 4 42.94 -69.05 -5.84
CA ASN A 4 43.28 -68.13 -6.92
C ASN A 4 42.14 -67.29 -7.53
N LYS A 5 42.15 -65.99 -7.18
CA LYS A 5 42.48 -64.94 -8.16
C LYS A 5 42.88 -63.63 -7.48
N LEU A 6 44.19 -63.43 -7.39
CA LEU A 6 44.83 -62.13 -7.17
C LEU A 6 45.24 -61.63 -8.57
N THR A 7 44.66 -60.53 -9.05
CA THR A 7 45.13 -59.83 -10.26
C THR A 7 44.91 -58.33 -10.11
N ASN A 8 46.00 -57.65 -9.76
CA ASN A 8 46.36 -56.24 -10.00
C ASN A 8 45.33 -55.34 -10.68
N PHE A 9 45.05 -54.19 -10.04
CA PHE A 9 44.99 -52.92 -10.78
C PHE A 9 45.80 -51.82 -10.09
N THR A 10 46.27 -50.88 -10.93
CA THR A 10 47.40 -50.00 -10.69
C THR A 10 47.11 -48.87 -9.69
N LYS A 11 48.15 -48.51 -8.92
CA LYS A 11 48.21 -47.31 -8.08
C LYS A 11 47.98 -46.04 -8.90
N VAL A 12 46.77 -45.49 -8.85
CA VAL A 12 46.45 -44.15 -9.37
C VAL A 12 46.45 -43.18 -8.18
N LEU A 13 47.49 -42.35 -8.10
CA LEU A 13 47.53 -41.20 -7.22
C LEU A 13 46.65 -40.10 -7.82
N HIS A 14 45.42 -39.94 -7.31
CA HIS A 14 44.71 -38.67 -7.41
C HIS A 14 44.87 -37.90 -6.11
N LYS A 15 45.42 -36.69 -6.20
CA LYS A 15 45.35 -35.69 -5.14
C LYS A 15 43.88 -35.25 -4.98
N THR A 16 43.32 -35.47 -3.81
CA THR A 16 42.18 -34.70 -3.30
C THR A 16 42.42 -34.48 -1.82
N ASP A 17 42.67 -33.22 -1.45
CA ASP A 17 42.88 -32.79 -0.07
C ASP A 17 41.54 -32.84 0.70
N ARG A 18 41.24 -33.99 1.32
CA ARG A 18 40.24 -34.14 2.39
C ARG A 18 40.72 -35.16 3.42
N ALA A 19 40.20 -35.03 4.65
CA ALA A 19 40.70 -35.70 5.85
C ALA A 19 40.83 -37.22 5.71
N SER A 20 41.86 -37.78 6.35
CA SER A 20 42.09 -39.22 6.45
C SER A 20 41.15 -39.85 7.48
N GLU A 21 39.90 -40.11 7.10
CA GLU A 21 38.99 -40.96 7.86
C GLU A 21 39.34 -42.43 7.66
N VAL A 22 39.70 -43.11 8.75
CA VAL A 22 39.89 -44.57 8.77
C VAL A 22 38.63 -45.21 9.37
N LEU A 23 37.72 -45.66 8.51
CA LEU A 23 36.54 -46.42 8.91
C LEU A 23 36.90 -47.89 9.17
N MET A 24 36.59 -48.37 10.38
CA MET A 24 36.57 -49.79 10.73
C MET A 24 35.22 -50.10 11.40
N PHE A 25 34.72 -51.31 11.17
CA PHE A 25 33.41 -51.75 11.61
C PHE A 25 33.50 -52.59 12.90
N ASP A 26 32.45 -52.57 13.71
CA ASP A 26 32.27 -53.48 14.84
C ASP A 26 32.09 -54.95 14.38
N GLN A 27 31.99 -55.89 15.33
CA GLN A 27 31.79 -57.31 15.03
C GLN A 27 30.44 -57.64 14.36
N SER A 28 29.55 -56.65 14.22
CA SER A 28 28.23 -56.74 13.59
C SER A 28 28.17 -56.02 12.22
N GLY A 29 29.22 -55.29 11.83
CA GLY A 29 29.28 -54.53 10.58
C GLY A 29 28.85 -53.06 10.67
N ASN A 30 28.73 -52.47 11.85
CA ASN A 30 28.39 -51.05 12.02
C ASN A 30 29.65 -50.18 12.18
N PRO A 31 29.70 -48.95 11.63
CA PRO A 31 30.81 -48.04 11.88
C PRO A 31 30.78 -47.56 13.35
N SER A 32 31.87 -47.81 14.09
CA SER A 32 32.00 -47.42 15.50
C SER A 32 33.28 -46.63 15.74
N SER A 33 33.16 -45.38 16.22
CA SER A 33 34.28 -44.54 16.61
C SER A 33 34.87 -44.96 17.96
N ILE A 34 35.78 -45.95 17.95
CA ILE A 34 36.59 -46.30 19.12
C ILE A 34 38.05 -46.35 18.71
N ASN A 35 38.83 -45.37 19.19
CA ASN A 35 40.28 -45.34 19.04
C ASN A 35 40.91 -46.25 20.13
N PRO A 36 41.61 -47.35 19.79
CA PRO A 36 42.03 -48.34 20.78
C PRO A 36 43.30 -47.89 21.53
N GLY A 37 43.14 -47.19 22.65
CA GLY A 37 44.28 -46.86 23.52
C GLY A 37 44.04 -45.91 24.71
N GLY A 38 42.88 -45.26 24.81
CA GLY A 38 42.66 -44.19 25.80
C GLY A 38 42.27 -44.63 27.22
N LEU A 39 42.68 -43.82 28.19
CA LEU A 39 42.42 -43.91 29.64
C LEU A 39 41.02 -43.43 30.04
N VAL A 40 40.36 -44.15 30.94
CA VAL A 40 39.16 -43.66 31.66
C VAL A 40 39.56 -42.85 32.91
N ILE A 41 39.14 -41.59 33.00
CA ILE A 41 39.21 -40.79 34.25
C ILE A 41 37.80 -40.63 34.82
N GLY A 42 37.60 -41.03 36.09
CA GLY A 42 36.31 -41.01 36.77
C GLY A 42 36.27 -40.14 38.03
N THR A 43 35.16 -39.41 38.20
CA THR A 43 34.69 -38.77 39.45
C THR A 43 35.62 -37.76 40.14
N GLN A 44 35.96 -36.66 39.45
CA GLN A 44 36.18 -35.32 40.03
C GLN A 44 36.28 -34.28 38.90
N THR A 45 36.27 -32.99 39.24
CA THR A 45 36.28 -31.87 38.27
C THR A 45 37.55 -31.88 37.43
N VAL A 46 37.53 -31.39 36.18
CA VAL A 46 38.65 -31.54 35.23
C VAL A 46 39.94 -30.96 35.80
N ALA A 47 39.90 -29.78 36.40
CA ALA A 47 41.05 -29.20 37.10
C ALA A 47 41.52 -30.08 38.28
N GLU A 48 40.63 -30.57 39.15
CA GLU A 48 41.03 -31.39 40.32
C GLU A 48 41.37 -32.85 39.98
N ALA A 49 40.83 -33.40 38.88
CA ALA A 49 41.14 -34.72 38.36
C ALA A 49 42.50 -34.74 37.65
N LEU A 50 42.91 -33.59 37.10
CA LEU A 50 44.24 -33.38 36.52
C LEU A 50 45.29 -33.02 37.59
N ASP A 51 44.93 -32.28 38.64
CA ASP A 51 45.85 -31.84 39.71
C ASP A 51 46.01 -32.87 40.84
N ARG A 52 44.91 -33.45 41.34
CA ARG A 52 44.87 -33.94 42.74
C ARG A 52 44.98 -35.44 42.96
N ARG A 53 44.97 -36.29 41.92
CA ARG A 53 45.14 -37.75 42.09
C ARG A 53 45.98 -38.39 40.99
N GLY A 54 47.03 -39.11 41.42
CA GLY A 54 47.83 -39.96 40.54
C GLY A 54 46.97 -40.96 39.77
N ILE A 55 47.05 -40.87 38.44
CA ILE A 55 46.18 -41.59 37.51
C ILE A 55 46.34 -43.12 37.61
N ARG A 56 45.23 -43.82 37.93
CA ARG A 56 45.11 -45.30 37.84
C ARG A 56 44.99 -45.74 36.37
N PHE A 57 45.50 -46.91 36.04
CA PHE A 57 45.32 -47.59 34.73
C PHE A 57 45.13 -49.10 34.92
N THR A 58 44.82 -49.78 33.80
CA THR A 58 44.74 -51.24 33.55
C THR A 58 43.35 -51.83 33.87
N ALA A 59 42.77 -52.75 33.07
CA ALA A 59 43.36 -53.61 32.02
C ALA A 59 42.51 -53.76 30.74
N LEU A 60 43.00 -54.59 29.79
CA LEU A 60 42.18 -55.18 28.73
C LEU A 60 41.06 -56.06 29.35
N ARG A 61 39.91 -56.08 28.67
CA ARG A 61 38.81 -57.07 28.78
C ARG A 61 37.92 -56.92 30.03
N ALA A 62 36.61 -56.92 29.80
CA ALA A 62 35.60 -56.85 30.85
C ALA A 62 35.56 -58.12 31.73
N PRO A 63 35.40 -57.97 33.06
CA PRO A 63 34.87 -59.01 33.93
C PRO A 63 33.42 -58.72 34.32
N THR A 64 32.61 -59.77 34.32
CA THR A 64 31.28 -59.81 34.93
C THR A 64 31.36 -59.72 36.45
N SER A 65 30.45 -58.93 37.06
CA SER A 65 29.96 -59.00 38.45
C SER A 65 30.97 -59.04 39.61
N GLY A 66 30.93 -58.01 40.47
CA GLY A 66 31.39 -58.09 41.86
C GLY A 66 32.26 -56.91 42.33
N GLU A 67 31.74 -56.21 43.35
CA GLU A 67 32.36 -55.38 44.41
C GLU A 67 33.77 -54.75 44.22
N PHE A 68 33.93 -53.51 44.69
CA PHE A 68 35.17 -52.72 44.60
C PHE A 68 35.50 -52.05 45.94
N ASP A 69 36.76 -52.14 46.39
CA ASP A 69 37.26 -51.60 47.66
C ASP A 69 38.19 -50.38 47.40
N PRO A 70 38.07 -49.22 48.08
CA PRO A 70 38.73 -47.99 47.62
C PRO A 70 40.24 -47.87 47.88
N GLU A 71 40.80 -48.56 48.88
CA GLU A 71 42.09 -48.16 49.50
C GLU A 71 43.36 -48.52 48.72
N ASP A 72 43.31 -49.44 47.76
CA ASP A 72 44.49 -50.21 47.31
C ASP A 72 45.42 -49.53 46.26
N TYR A 73 45.34 -48.22 46.03
CA TYR A 73 46.28 -47.51 45.13
C TYR A 73 46.57 -46.06 45.57
N LEU A 74 47.74 -45.91 46.20
CA LEU A 74 48.45 -44.66 46.47
C LEU A 74 49.94 -44.90 46.13
N GLU A 75 50.45 -44.46 44.97
CA GLU A 75 51.90 -44.17 44.74
C GLU A 75 52.25 -43.60 43.32
N THR A 76 52.90 -42.42 43.29
CA THR A 76 53.92 -41.93 42.31
C THR A 76 53.63 -41.66 40.80
N SER A 77 53.15 -40.45 40.53
CA SER A 77 53.64 -39.44 39.53
C SER A 77 54.60 -39.81 38.36
N THR A 78 54.27 -40.75 37.47
CA THR A 78 55.15 -41.10 36.30
C THR A 78 54.50 -41.10 34.90
N LYS A 79 53.19 -40.83 34.77
CA LYS A 79 52.40 -41.19 33.56
C LYS A 79 51.84 -40.04 32.71
N ILE A 80 52.02 -38.77 33.10
CA ILE A 80 51.71 -37.62 32.24
C ILE A 80 53.02 -37.24 31.54
N GLN A 81 53.10 -37.45 30.22
CA GLN A 81 54.30 -37.23 29.41
C GLN A 81 53.93 -36.62 28.06
N LEU A 82 54.86 -35.89 27.45
CA LEU A 82 54.67 -35.24 26.14
C LEU A 82 54.26 -36.26 25.06
N GLY A 83 53.21 -35.96 24.28
CA GLY A 83 52.70 -36.79 23.19
C GLY A 83 51.77 -37.94 23.61
N VAL A 84 51.36 -38.01 24.89
CA VAL A 84 50.34 -38.96 25.36
C VAL A 84 48.94 -38.46 24.97
N PHE A 85 48.04 -39.37 24.57
CA PHE A 85 46.63 -39.07 24.36
C PHE A 85 45.78 -39.61 25.53
N CYS A 86 44.80 -38.83 25.98
CA CYS A 86 43.87 -39.20 27.05
C CYS A 86 42.47 -38.61 26.78
N TYR A 87 41.46 -39.04 27.54
CA TYR A 87 40.11 -38.47 27.46
C TYR A 87 39.48 -38.29 28.85
N THR A 88 38.48 -37.42 28.93
CA THR A 88 37.67 -37.20 30.14
C THR A 88 36.23 -37.67 29.93
N LEU A 89 35.61 -38.25 30.96
CA LEU A 89 34.20 -38.70 30.90
C LEU A 89 33.19 -37.55 31.06
N GLY A 90 33.65 -36.34 31.35
CA GLY A 90 32.87 -35.16 31.70
C GLY A 90 33.78 -34.04 32.19
N TYR A 91 33.24 -32.85 32.42
CA TYR A 91 34.02 -31.72 32.90
C TYR A 91 34.05 -31.61 34.43
N TYR A 92 32.90 -31.64 35.08
CA TYR A 92 32.78 -31.66 36.53
C TYR A 92 32.53 -33.09 37.06
N SER A 93 31.82 -33.91 36.29
CA SER A 93 31.46 -35.27 36.65
C SER A 93 31.21 -36.16 35.42
N PRO A 94 31.50 -37.48 35.49
CA PRO A 94 31.25 -38.39 34.37
C PRO A 94 29.80 -38.32 33.87
N GLY A 95 29.63 -38.07 32.56
CA GLY A 95 28.32 -38.00 31.91
C GLY A 95 27.65 -36.62 31.88
N ASP A 96 28.29 -35.55 32.37
CA ASP A 96 27.73 -34.19 32.36
C ASP A 96 27.68 -33.51 30.97
N GLY A 97 28.31 -34.13 29.96
CA GLY A 97 28.40 -33.65 28.58
C GLY A 97 29.67 -32.85 28.24
N GLY A 98 30.53 -32.58 29.22
CA GLY A 98 31.78 -31.82 29.04
C GLY A 98 33.05 -32.67 28.84
N GLY A 99 32.89 -33.95 28.50
CA GLY A 99 34.02 -34.84 28.20
C GLY A 99 34.71 -34.48 26.89
N ASN A 100 36.04 -34.64 26.82
CA ASN A 100 36.82 -34.34 25.62
C ASN A 100 38.06 -35.25 25.49
N ASP A 101 38.58 -35.38 24.27
CA ASP A 101 39.87 -35.99 23.97
C ASP A 101 40.99 -34.95 24.06
N TYR A 102 42.18 -35.35 24.52
CA TYR A 102 43.33 -34.46 24.73
C TYR A 102 44.66 -35.07 24.29
N GLU A 103 45.57 -34.22 23.81
CA GLU A 103 47.00 -34.49 23.61
C GLU A 103 47.80 -33.78 24.72
N ILE A 104 48.71 -34.49 25.41
CA ILE A 104 49.60 -33.88 26.41
C ILE A 104 50.76 -33.18 25.72
N VAL A 105 50.83 -31.86 25.85
CA VAL A 105 51.81 -30.97 25.22
C VAL A 105 52.67 -30.24 26.28
N ALA A 106 53.65 -29.46 25.83
CA ALA A 106 54.51 -28.69 26.73
C ALA A 106 53.71 -27.57 27.41
N ALA A 107 54.09 -27.17 28.63
CA ALA A 107 53.51 -25.99 29.26
C ALA A 107 53.69 -24.74 28.39
N GLY A 108 52.64 -23.91 28.29
CA GLY A 108 52.64 -22.70 27.47
C GLY A 108 52.55 -22.95 25.96
N THR A 109 52.06 -24.12 25.52
CA THR A 109 51.74 -24.36 24.09
C THR A 109 50.57 -23.50 23.62
N GLY A 110 49.59 -23.27 24.50
CA GLY A 110 48.49 -22.32 24.30
C GLY A 110 48.11 -21.58 25.58
N THR A 111 47.17 -20.66 25.47
CA THR A 111 46.56 -19.96 26.63
C THR A 111 45.59 -20.90 27.31
N ASP A 112 45.67 -21.00 28.64
CA ASP A 112 44.70 -21.77 29.42
C ASP A 112 43.33 -21.11 29.35
N ASP A 113 42.39 -21.79 28.69
CA ASP A 113 41.01 -21.37 28.46
C ASP A 113 40.02 -22.33 29.12
N GLY A 114 40.52 -23.27 29.92
CA GLY A 114 39.71 -24.32 30.53
C GLY A 114 39.22 -25.40 29.56
N GLY A 115 39.63 -25.43 28.28
CA GLY A 115 39.13 -26.44 27.33
C GLY A 115 40.07 -26.78 26.18
N SER A 116 40.41 -25.81 25.32
CA SER A 116 41.38 -26.03 24.22
C SER A 116 42.78 -26.23 24.75
N PHE A 117 43.14 -25.56 25.85
CA PHE A 117 44.34 -25.82 26.60
C PHE A 117 44.06 -25.72 28.10
N ILE A 118 44.56 -26.69 28.86
CA ILE A 118 44.38 -26.77 30.31
C ILE A 118 45.75 -27.03 30.94
N ASN A 119 46.23 -26.14 31.82
CA ASN A 119 47.50 -26.35 32.51
C ASN A 119 47.38 -27.50 33.51
N LEU A 120 48.37 -28.38 33.51
CA LEU A 120 48.43 -29.53 34.40
C LEU A 120 49.30 -29.15 35.61
N SER A 121 48.63 -28.72 36.68
CA SER A 121 49.30 -28.39 37.94
C SER A 121 50.14 -29.56 38.44
N GLY A 122 51.28 -29.26 39.03
CA GLY A 122 52.23 -30.26 39.53
C GLY A 122 53.08 -30.99 38.48
N SER A 123 52.66 -31.06 37.20
CA SER A 123 53.46 -31.74 36.15
C SER A 123 54.27 -30.81 35.25
N GLY A 124 53.94 -29.52 35.17
CA GLY A 124 54.61 -28.57 34.27
C GLY A 124 54.37 -28.89 32.79
N LEU A 125 53.20 -29.46 32.47
CA LEU A 125 52.73 -29.78 31.13
C LEU A 125 51.34 -29.17 30.92
N GLN A 126 50.78 -29.31 29.73
CA GLN A 126 49.47 -28.78 29.37
C GLN A 126 48.70 -29.84 28.58
N ALA A 127 47.39 -29.98 28.80
CA ALA A 127 46.53 -30.80 27.96
C ALA A 127 45.95 -29.92 26.86
N LYS A 128 46.07 -30.34 25.60
CA LYS A 128 45.52 -29.68 24.41
C LYS A 128 44.28 -30.44 23.95
N GLY A 129 43.12 -29.79 23.94
CA GLY A 129 41.84 -30.37 23.53
C GLY A 129 41.81 -30.73 22.04
N LEU A 130 41.09 -31.81 21.71
CA LEU A 130 40.97 -32.37 20.35
C LEU A 130 39.48 -32.39 19.95
N PHE A 131 39.04 -31.33 19.29
CA PHE A 131 37.63 -31.13 18.94
C PHE A 131 37.28 -31.70 17.55
N GLY A 132 36.08 -32.31 17.46
CA GLY A 132 35.50 -32.80 16.20
C GLY A 132 34.84 -31.69 15.37
N ALA A 133 33.81 -32.01 14.59
CA ALA A 133 33.03 -31.00 13.87
C ALA A 133 32.19 -30.10 14.80
N THR A 134 31.86 -30.59 15.99
CA THR A 134 31.09 -29.90 17.04
C THR A 134 31.95 -29.70 18.29
N VAL A 135 31.80 -28.52 18.88
CA VAL A 135 32.40 -28.06 20.13
C VAL A 135 31.26 -27.84 21.12
N ASN A 136 31.22 -28.56 22.24
CA ASN A 136 30.21 -28.35 23.27
C ASN A 136 30.73 -27.38 24.32
N VAL A 137 29.97 -26.33 24.67
CA VAL A 137 30.37 -25.34 25.68
C VAL A 137 30.72 -25.96 27.04
N LYS A 138 30.15 -27.13 27.38
CA LYS A 138 30.50 -27.87 28.60
C LYS A 138 31.93 -28.41 28.60
N GLN A 139 32.57 -28.58 27.44
CA GLN A 139 33.98 -29.00 27.34
C GLN A 139 34.96 -27.91 27.83
N PHE A 140 34.46 -26.69 28.04
CA PHE A 140 35.17 -25.54 28.61
C PHE A 140 34.73 -25.23 30.05
N GLY A 141 33.91 -26.10 30.65
CA GLY A 141 33.38 -25.91 32.00
C GLY A 141 32.11 -25.08 32.10
N ALA A 142 31.30 -24.95 31.03
CA ALA A 142 29.96 -24.39 31.18
C ALA A 142 29.09 -25.30 32.05
N ILE A 143 28.44 -24.75 33.07
CA ILE A 143 27.59 -25.46 34.03
C ILE A 143 26.13 -25.42 33.55
N GLY A 144 25.60 -24.24 33.26
CA GLY A 144 24.22 -24.07 32.78
C GLY A 144 23.13 -24.26 33.85
N ASP A 145 23.42 -23.94 35.11
CA ASP A 145 22.51 -24.08 36.26
C ASP A 145 21.70 -22.80 36.59
N GLY A 146 21.93 -21.70 35.87
CA GLY A 146 21.33 -20.39 36.10
C GLY A 146 21.96 -19.57 37.23
N VAL A 147 23.04 -20.05 37.85
CA VAL A 147 23.70 -19.41 39.00
C VAL A 147 25.18 -19.15 38.72
N ALA A 148 25.89 -20.16 38.22
CA ALA A 148 27.29 -20.05 37.84
C ALA A 148 27.48 -19.08 36.68
N ASP A 149 28.59 -18.32 36.70
CA ASP A 149 28.97 -17.44 35.60
C ASP A 149 29.67 -18.27 34.50
N ASP A 150 28.94 -18.50 33.42
CA ASP A 150 29.36 -19.31 32.27
C ASP A 150 30.12 -18.48 31.21
N THR A 151 30.37 -17.19 31.45
CA THR A 151 30.98 -16.28 30.46
C THR A 151 32.37 -16.77 29.99
N ALA A 152 33.22 -17.23 30.92
CA ALA A 152 34.57 -17.69 30.58
C ALA A 152 34.55 -18.98 29.72
N PRO A 153 33.79 -20.04 30.08
CA PRO A 153 33.57 -21.20 29.22
C PRO A 153 33.08 -20.86 27.80
N PHE A 154 32.12 -19.94 27.66
CA PHE A 154 31.63 -19.51 26.35
C PHE A 154 32.71 -18.80 25.53
N ASN A 155 33.53 -17.95 26.16
CA ASN A 155 34.65 -17.29 25.48
C ASN A 155 35.72 -18.29 25.01
N GLY A 156 35.98 -19.37 25.76
CA GLY A 156 36.84 -20.48 25.32
C GLY A 156 36.27 -21.20 24.09
N ALA A 157 34.98 -21.57 24.13
CA ALA A 157 34.30 -22.20 23.02
C ALA A 157 34.28 -21.31 21.75
N ILE A 158 34.07 -20.00 21.91
CA ILE A 158 34.13 -19.02 20.81
C ILE A 158 35.53 -18.92 20.21
N ALA A 159 36.59 -18.91 21.04
CA ALA A 159 37.97 -18.92 20.55
C ALA A 159 38.29 -20.19 19.73
N GLN A 160 37.74 -21.34 20.14
CA GLN A 160 37.91 -22.60 19.43
C GLN A 160 37.16 -22.62 18.08
N ILE A 161 35.88 -22.22 18.01
CA ILE A 161 35.16 -22.15 16.71
C ILE A 161 35.78 -21.10 15.77
N ASN A 162 36.28 -19.98 16.31
CA ASN A 162 37.06 -18.99 15.55
C ASN A 162 38.37 -19.56 14.99
N THR A 163 38.88 -20.67 15.52
CA THR A 163 40.07 -21.35 14.97
C THR A 163 39.73 -22.24 13.77
N ALA A 164 38.59 -22.95 13.80
CA ALA A 164 38.33 -24.06 12.88
C ALA A 164 36.97 -24.08 12.14
N SER A 165 36.10 -23.07 12.32
CA SER A 165 34.75 -23.02 11.71
C SER A 165 33.88 -24.24 12.03
N GLN A 166 33.76 -24.53 13.33
CA GLN A 166 33.01 -25.67 13.88
C GLN A 166 31.59 -25.26 14.31
N GLU A 167 30.74 -26.25 14.58
CA GLU A 167 29.49 -26.03 15.32
C GLU A 167 29.79 -25.79 16.80
N MET A 168 29.20 -24.75 17.40
CA MET A 168 29.08 -24.61 18.85
C MET A 168 27.74 -25.18 19.31
N PHE A 169 27.78 -26.25 20.09
CA PHE A 169 26.60 -26.89 20.66
C PHE A 169 26.38 -26.43 22.11
N ILE A 170 25.15 -26.03 22.41
CA ILE A 170 24.72 -25.53 23.72
C ILE A 170 23.60 -26.45 24.24
N PRO A 171 23.90 -27.41 25.13
CA PRO A 171 22.90 -28.36 25.62
C PRO A 171 21.82 -27.66 26.47
N ALA A 172 20.75 -28.37 26.81
CA ALA A 172 19.71 -27.88 27.71
C ALA A 172 20.30 -27.38 29.05
N GLY A 173 19.86 -26.19 29.48
CA GLY A 173 20.41 -25.47 30.62
C GLY A 173 20.07 -23.97 30.58
N ILE A 174 20.38 -23.28 31.67
CA ILE A 174 20.33 -21.81 31.76
C ILE A 174 21.76 -21.33 32.00
N PHE A 175 22.41 -20.80 30.97
CA PHE A 175 23.79 -20.32 31.06
C PHE A 175 23.81 -18.83 31.33
N ARG A 176 24.42 -18.42 32.44
CA ARG A 176 24.40 -17.03 32.92
C ARG A 176 25.68 -16.33 32.48
N ILE A 177 25.52 -15.25 31.72
CA ILE A 177 26.58 -14.49 31.04
C ILE A 177 26.57 -13.07 31.60
N THR A 178 27.67 -12.65 32.22
CA THR A 178 27.76 -11.42 33.03
C THR A 178 28.54 -10.29 32.34
N SER A 179 29.13 -10.57 31.18
CA SER A 179 29.83 -9.59 30.36
C SER A 179 29.85 -10.01 28.88
N ASN A 180 30.08 -9.04 27.99
CA ASN A 180 30.06 -9.26 26.54
C ASN A 180 30.97 -10.44 26.13
N LEU A 181 30.40 -11.39 25.37
CA LEU A 181 31.16 -12.49 24.79
C LEU A 181 32.10 -12.00 23.67
N GLN A 182 33.12 -12.80 23.39
CA GLN A 182 34.03 -12.59 22.26
C GLN A 182 33.26 -12.56 20.93
N THR A 183 33.71 -11.73 19.99
CA THR A 183 33.16 -11.70 18.64
C THR A 183 33.47 -13.00 17.90
N VAL A 184 32.44 -13.60 17.30
CA VAL A 184 32.60 -14.69 16.33
C VAL A 184 33.03 -14.07 14.99
N THR A 185 34.18 -14.49 14.48
CA THR A 185 34.85 -13.89 13.31
C THR A 185 34.92 -14.83 12.10
N ARG A 186 34.43 -16.06 12.23
CA ARG A 186 34.34 -17.05 11.15
C ARG A 186 32.96 -17.71 11.16
N TYR A 187 32.51 -18.21 10.01
CA TYR A 187 31.26 -18.95 9.89
C TYR A 187 31.24 -20.16 10.83
N CYS A 188 30.11 -20.38 11.47
CA CYS A 188 29.84 -21.47 12.40
C CYS A 188 28.35 -21.82 12.40
N SER A 189 28.01 -22.97 13.00
CA SER A 189 26.66 -23.22 13.49
C SER A 189 26.63 -22.99 15.00
N VAL A 190 25.55 -22.41 15.54
CA VAL A 190 25.29 -22.30 16.99
C VAL A 190 23.95 -22.98 17.26
N ARG A 191 23.98 -24.16 17.86
CA ARG A 191 22.80 -25.03 17.98
C ARG A 191 22.49 -25.36 19.43
N GLY A 192 21.25 -25.09 19.86
CA GLY A 192 20.71 -25.59 21.12
C GLY A 192 20.00 -26.94 20.99
N ASP A 193 19.53 -27.49 22.11
CA ASP A 193 18.64 -28.67 22.11
C ASP A 193 17.20 -28.29 21.72
N SER A 194 16.74 -27.12 22.14
CA SER A 194 15.47 -26.47 21.75
C SER A 194 15.37 -25.11 22.42
N ARG A 195 14.73 -24.12 21.76
CA ARG A 195 14.46 -22.79 22.37
C ARG A 195 13.73 -22.87 23.71
N SER A 196 12.98 -23.93 23.96
CA SER A 196 12.27 -24.11 25.23
C SER A 196 13.18 -24.52 26.41
N VAL A 197 14.39 -25.05 26.17
CA VAL A 197 15.25 -25.62 27.24
C VAL A 197 16.71 -25.18 27.21
N THR A 198 17.24 -24.73 26.07
CA THR A 198 18.57 -24.08 25.99
C THR A 198 18.39 -22.57 26.10
N ARG A 199 18.85 -21.97 27.20
CA ARG A 199 18.69 -20.53 27.46
C ARG A 199 20.02 -19.87 27.83
N LEU A 200 20.33 -18.76 27.18
CA LEU A 200 21.43 -17.86 27.52
C LEU A 200 20.86 -16.64 28.23
N LEU A 201 21.24 -16.41 29.49
CA LEU A 201 20.83 -15.25 30.28
C LEU A 201 21.96 -14.22 30.29
N PHE A 202 21.77 -13.12 29.58
CA PHE A 202 22.73 -12.01 29.50
C PHE A 202 22.36 -10.93 30.52
N GLU A 203 23.19 -10.82 31.56
CA GLU A 203 23.03 -9.82 32.61
C GLU A 203 23.67 -8.50 32.18
N ASN A 204 22.84 -7.51 31.86
CA ASN A 204 23.23 -6.15 31.47
C ASN A 204 24.42 -6.09 30.49
N CYS A 205 24.40 -6.94 29.46
CA CYS A 205 25.41 -7.02 28.41
C CYS A 205 24.80 -7.44 27.06
N ASN A 206 25.58 -7.33 25.97
CA ASN A 206 25.14 -7.76 24.65
C ASN A 206 25.20 -9.28 24.52
N GLY A 207 24.30 -9.82 23.69
CA GLY A 207 24.26 -11.23 23.36
C GLY A 207 25.31 -11.65 22.33
N LEU A 208 24.90 -12.47 21.36
CA LEU A 208 25.83 -13.06 20.39
C LEU A 208 26.25 -12.03 19.33
N ASN A 209 27.56 -11.85 19.17
CA ASN A 209 28.16 -10.88 18.25
C ASN A 209 28.94 -11.60 17.14
N PHE A 210 28.41 -11.55 15.92
CA PHE A 210 29.04 -12.09 14.71
C PHE A 210 29.53 -10.95 13.83
N ASN A 211 30.85 -10.88 13.58
CA ASN A 211 31.43 -9.94 12.62
C ASN A 211 32.38 -10.67 11.67
N LEU A 212 31.83 -11.03 10.52
CA LEU A 212 32.47 -11.84 9.49
C LEU A 212 33.05 -11.00 8.35
N SER A 213 33.08 -9.67 8.50
CA SER A 213 33.68 -8.74 7.52
C SER A 213 35.18 -8.98 7.26
N LEU A 214 35.84 -9.78 8.10
CA LEU A 214 37.24 -10.19 7.99
C LEU A 214 37.41 -11.63 7.51
N SER A 215 36.34 -12.31 7.11
CA SER A 215 36.37 -13.71 6.68
C SER A 215 36.75 -13.85 5.20
N ASP A 216 37.87 -14.51 4.91
CA ASP A 216 38.30 -14.81 3.53
C ASP A 216 37.38 -15.81 2.77
N THR A 217 36.38 -16.36 3.46
CA THR A 217 35.45 -17.35 2.90
C THR A 217 34.13 -16.67 2.51
N ILE A 218 33.56 -17.02 1.36
CA ILE A 218 32.47 -16.25 0.73
C ILE A 218 31.22 -17.06 0.38
N TYR A 219 31.12 -18.33 0.80
CA TYR A 219 30.04 -19.26 0.44
C TYR A 219 29.67 -20.26 1.56
N ILE A 220 29.56 -19.80 2.82
CA ILE A 220 29.10 -20.65 3.94
C ILE A 220 28.14 -19.82 4.80
N SER A 221 27.03 -20.41 5.23
CA SER A 221 26.09 -19.76 6.15
C SER A 221 26.59 -19.81 7.60
N THR A 222 26.37 -18.73 8.34
CA THR A 222 26.25 -18.83 9.80
C THR A 222 24.83 -19.25 10.13
N ILE A 223 24.68 -20.29 10.96
CA ILE A 223 23.37 -20.78 11.40
C ILE A 223 23.28 -20.60 12.92
N VAL A 224 22.18 -20.05 13.41
CA VAL A 224 21.85 -20.08 14.84
C VAL A 224 20.46 -20.70 14.98
N GLU A 225 20.36 -21.78 15.73
CA GLU A 225 19.10 -22.53 15.83
C GLU A 225 18.81 -23.12 17.21
N SER A 226 17.52 -23.28 17.51
CA SER A 226 17.04 -24.00 18.71
C SER A 226 17.55 -23.45 20.05
N VAL A 227 17.72 -22.12 20.17
CA VAL A 227 18.24 -21.45 21.37
C VAL A 227 17.37 -20.24 21.79
N SER A 228 17.29 -19.98 23.09
CA SER A 228 16.72 -18.76 23.65
C SER A 228 17.81 -17.82 24.19
N LEU A 229 17.70 -16.52 23.89
CA LEU A 229 18.49 -15.44 24.46
C LEU A 229 17.59 -14.57 25.34
N LEU A 230 17.97 -14.40 26.61
CA LEU A 230 17.26 -13.65 27.64
C LEU A 230 18.10 -12.46 28.09
N THR A 231 17.47 -11.32 28.38
CA THR A 231 18.13 -10.17 29.04
C THR A 231 17.32 -9.66 30.23
N ASP A 232 18.04 -9.14 31.23
CA ASP A 232 17.51 -8.37 32.36
C ASP A 232 17.72 -6.83 32.20
N GLY A 233 18.47 -6.40 31.17
CA GLY A 233 18.78 -5.01 30.87
C GLY A 233 17.76 -4.36 29.92
N ASP A 234 18.06 -3.15 29.44
CA ASP A 234 17.14 -2.31 28.62
C ASP A 234 17.77 -1.70 27.35
N SER A 235 19.10 -1.79 27.17
CA SER A 235 19.86 -1.00 26.20
C SER A 235 20.83 -1.81 25.32
N HIS A 236 20.73 -3.13 25.35
CA HIS A 236 21.67 -4.05 24.71
C HIS A 236 21.13 -4.70 23.42
N THR A 237 22.03 -5.23 22.59
CA THR A 237 21.68 -5.99 21.39
C THR A 237 21.70 -7.50 21.65
N GLY A 238 20.65 -8.21 21.24
CA GLY A 238 20.49 -9.66 21.45
C GLY A 238 21.35 -10.51 20.50
N ILE A 239 21.19 -10.31 19.20
CA ILE A 239 22.09 -10.84 18.16
C ILE A 239 22.53 -9.69 17.26
N TYR A 240 23.84 -9.47 17.14
CA TYR A 240 24.43 -8.60 16.12
C TYR A 240 25.08 -9.44 15.04
N PHE A 241 24.84 -9.11 13.77
CA PHE A 241 25.50 -9.74 12.63
C PHE A 241 25.96 -8.71 11.59
N LYS A 242 27.25 -8.77 11.25
CA LYS A 242 27.85 -8.08 10.09
C LYS A 242 28.62 -9.08 9.24
N GLY A 243 28.40 -9.06 7.92
CA GLY A 243 29.08 -10.00 7.01
C GLY A 243 28.44 -10.08 5.63
N LYS A 244 28.85 -9.18 4.74
CA LYS A 244 28.45 -9.14 3.34
C LYS A 244 29.07 -10.29 2.52
N GLN A 245 28.32 -10.87 1.57
CA GLN A 245 28.84 -11.86 0.61
C GLN A 245 28.89 -11.25 -0.80
N SER A 246 30.09 -10.89 -1.26
CA SER A 246 30.27 -9.96 -2.39
C SER A 246 29.88 -10.45 -3.81
N TYR A 247 29.40 -11.70 -3.99
CA TYR A 247 29.19 -12.27 -5.34
C TYR A 247 28.06 -13.32 -5.42
N ALA A 248 26.94 -12.96 -6.03
CA ALA A 248 25.82 -13.87 -6.31
C ALA A 248 26.14 -14.93 -7.39
N PRO A 249 25.52 -16.13 -7.35
CA PRO A 249 24.59 -16.62 -6.33
C PRO A 249 25.31 -17.34 -5.17
N HIS A 250 24.80 -17.17 -3.95
CA HIS A 250 25.34 -17.77 -2.73
C HIS A 250 24.21 -18.16 -1.76
N ASP A 251 24.55 -18.99 -0.77
CA ASP A 251 23.66 -19.31 0.36
C ASP A 251 23.49 -18.09 1.29
N PRO A 252 22.47 -18.07 2.17
CA PRO A 252 22.30 -16.98 3.14
C PRO A 252 23.54 -16.80 4.03
N ALA A 253 23.99 -15.56 4.25
CA ALA A 253 25.09 -15.28 5.17
C ALA A 253 24.70 -15.58 6.63
N LEU A 254 23.44 -15.32 6.98
CA LEU A 254 22.85 -15.66 8.27
C LEU A 254 21.53 -16.42 8.09
N VAL A 255 21.38 -17.49 8.87
CA VAL A 255 20.12 -18.20 9.09
C VAL A 255 19.82 -18.24 10.59
N LEU A 256 18.68 -17.69 11.01
CA LEU A 256 18.11 -17.92 12.34
C LEU A 256 16.89 -18.84 12.20
N ARG A 257 16.86 -20.00 12.89
CA ARG A 257 15.68 -20.89 12.93
C ARG A 257 15.29 -21.31 14.33
N ASP A 258 14.00 -21.29 14.65
CA ASP A 258 13.50 -21.69 15.97
C ASP A 258 14.22 -20.96 17.12
N VAL A 259 14.58 -19.69 16.92
CA VAL A 259 15.27 -18.84 17.92
C VAL A 259 14.24 -18.02 18.70
N SER A 260 14.50 -17.79 19.99
CA SER A 260 13.69 -16.90 20.83
C SER A 260 14.58 -15.83 21.47
N ILE A 261 14.23 -14.56 21.33
CA ILE A 261 14.99 -13.41 21.87
C ILE A 261 14.02 -12.56 22.67
N THR A 262 14.15 -12.61 24.00
CA THR A 262 13.13 -12.06 24.91
C THR A 262 13.72 -11.57 26.23
N THR A 263 12.89 -11.02 27.08
CA THR A 263 13.20 -10.62 28.46
C THR A 263 13.35 -11.85 29.37
N SER A 264 14.17 -11.75 30.43
CA SER A 264 14.19 -12.74 31.51
C SER A 264 12.95 -12.66 32.42
N ALA A 265 12.24 -11.53 32.43
CA ALA A 265 10.98 -11.35 33.17
C ALA A 265 9.86 -12.31 32.71
N ALA A 266 9.93 -12.82 31.48
CA ALA A 266 9.05 -13.90 30.99
C ALA A 266 9.23 -15.24 31.74
N TYR A 267 10.33 -15.40 32.50
CA TYR A 267 10.71 -16.62 33.22
C TYR A 267 10.97 -16.40 34.71
N ASP A 268 11.36 -15.20 35.12
CA ASP A 268 11.55 -14.80 36.52
C ASP A 268 10.77 -13.52 36.83
N SER A 269 9.69 -13.67 37.62
CA SER A 269 8.86 -12.56 38.11
C SER A 269 9.57 -11.57 39.06
N SER A 270 10.83 -11.83 39.45
CA SER A 270 11.65 -10.89 40.21
C SER A 270 12.29 -9.81 39.33
N VAL A 271 12.41 -10.07 38.02
CA VAL A 271 12.89 -9.11 37.02
C VAL A 271 11.77 -8.12 36.71
N GLY A 272 12.09 -6.83 36.68
CA GLY A 272 11.11 -5.77 36.46
C GLY A 272 10.56 -5.74 35.04
N ASP A 273 9.32 -5.23 34.89
CA ASP A 273 8.61 -5.06 33.62
C ASP A 273 9.45 -4.39 32.51
N SER A 274 10.43 -3.55 32.88
CA SER A 274 11.26 -2.74 31.97
C SER A 274 12.39 -3.50 31.26
N ALA A 275 12.69 -4.74 31.64
CA ALA A 275 13.73 -5.51 30.96
C ALA A 275 13.33 -5.79 29.51
N GLU A 276 14.19 -5.45 28.55
CA GLU A 276 14.06 -5.74 27.12
C GLU A 276 15.37 -5.55 26.36
N TRP A 277 15.48 -6.17 25.18
CA TRP A 277 16.56 -5.86 24.27
C TRP A 277 16.31 -4.50 23.61
N GLY A 278 17.29 -3.58 23.70
CA GLY A 278 17.25 -2.33 22.95
C GLY A 278 17.24 -2.56 21.43
N CYS A 279 17.87 -3.65 20.99
CA CYS A 279 17.66 -4.23 19.66
C CYS A 279 17.74 -5.76 19.75
N ALA A 280 16.66 -6.51 19.48
CA ALA A 280 16.73 -7.96 19.63
C ALA A 280 17.60 -8.61 18.53
N ILE A 281 17.46 -8.19 17.27
CA ILE A 281 18.32 -8.58 16.15
C ILE A 281 18.80 -7.33 15.42
N ASP A 282 20.11 -7.18 15.22
CA ASP A 282 20.71 -6.07 14.48
C ASP A 282 21.57 -6.61 13.33
N LEU A 283 21.18 -6.29 12.09
CA LEU A 283 21.82 -6.73 10.85
C LEU A 283 22.48 -5.52 10.17
N ASP A 284 23.80 -5.54 10.04
CA ASP A 284 24.61 -4.38 9.59
C ASP A 284 25.50 -4.75 8.39
N ASP A 285 25.11 -4.32 7.19
CA ASP A 285 25.71 -4.65 5.88
C ASP A 285 25.83 -6.18 5.67
N VAL A 286 24.69 -6.78 5.32
CA VAL A 286 24.52 -8.23 5.17
C VAL A 286 23.83 -8.54 3.84
N ASP A 287 24.30 -9.56 3.12
CA ASP A 287 23.61 -10.07 1.93
C ASP A 287 23.03 -11.47 2.21
N GLU A 288 21.80 -11.71 1.73
CA GLU A 288 20.99 -12.92 1.88
C GLU A 288 20.81 -13.37 3.34
N VAL A 289 19.66 -13.07 3.93
CA VAL A 289 19.33 -13.44 5.33
C VAL A 289 18.03 -14.23 5.38
N LEU A 290 17.97 -15.30 6.17
CA LEU A 290 16.74 -16.04 6.46
C LEU A 290 16.46 -16.06 7.97
N LEU A 291 15.34 -15.45 8.37
CA LEU A 291 14.80 -15.50 9.73
C LEU A 291 13.50 -16.30 9.69
N ASP A 292 13.48 -17.48 10.32
CA ASP A 292 12.39 -18.46 10.20
C ASP A 292 11.93 -18.98 11.57
N ASN A 293 10.61 -18.91 11.86
CA ASN A 293 10.04 -19.19 13.18
C ASN A 293 10.81 -18.50 14.34
N VAL A 294 11.20 -17.24 14.14
CA VAL A 294 11.86 -16.43 15.16
C VAL A 294 10.81 -15.79 16.07
N TYR A 295 11.00 -15.91 17.39
CA TYR A 295 10.19 -15.24 18.39
C TYR A 295 10.98 -14.08 19.00
N VAL A 296 10.43 -12.87 18.92
CA VAL A 296 10.97 -11.66 19.56
C VAL A 296 9.92 -11.06 20.47
N CYS A 297 10.28 -10.78 21.73
CA CYS A 297 9.37 -10.18 22.69
C CYS A 297 10.09 -9.20 23.63
N GLY A 298 9.68 -7.94 23.60
CA GLY A 298 10.20 -6.88 24.48
C GLY A 298 9.41 -6.72 25.78
N SER A 299 9.48 -5.51 26.35
CA SER A 299 8.98 -5.18 27.68
C SER A 299 7.44 -5.22 27.82
N GLU A 300 6.94 -5.75 28.94
CA GLU A 300 5.49 -5.69 29.27
C GLU A 300 4.93 -4.26 29.34
N LEU A 301 5.79 -3.25 29.51
CA LEU A 301 5.40 -1.84 29.47
C LEU A 301 4.69 -1.48 28.15
N ASN A 302 5.10 -2.12 27.03
CA ASN A 302 4.51 -1.95 25.69
C ASN A 302 3.11 -2.56 25.52
N ALA A 303 2.52 -3.16 26.57
CA ALA A 303 1.09 -3.49 26.64
C ALA A 303 0.34 -2.82 27.80
N LYS A 304 1.07 -2.19 28.73
CA LYS A 304 0.53 -1.56 29.96
C LYS A 304 0.33 -0.05 29.82
N PHE A 305 1.16 0.62 29.00
CA PHE A 305 1.18 2.08 28.88
C PHE A 305 1.06 2.57 27.42
N PRO A 306 0.37 3.70 27.18
CA PRO A 306 0.18 4.24 25.83
C PRO A 306 1.46 4.81 25.19
N SER A 307 2.53 4.97 25.97
CA SER A 307 3.87 5.28 25.48
C SER A 307 4.63 3.99 25.23
N ARG A 308 5.07 3.76 24.00
CA ARG A 308 5.97 2.67 23.65
C ARG A 308 7.41 3.02 24.02
N THR A 309 8.23 2.00 24.27
CA THR A 309 9.68 2.16 24.49
C THR A 309 10.39 2.37 23.15
N SER A 310 11.72 2.56 23.17
CA SER A 310 12.53 2.73 21.95
C SER A 310 13.18 1.43 21.46
N SER A 311 12.72 0.27 21.95
CA SER A 311 13.27 -1.03 21.54
C SER A 311 12.88 -1.39 20.11
N ILE A 312 13.80 -2.07 19.42
CA ILE A 312 13.58 -2.55 18.05
C ILE A 312 13.64 -4.09 18.04
N GLY A 313 12.66 -4.73 17.40
CA GLY A 313 12.66 -6.18 17.24
C GLY A 313 13.76 -6.63 16.27
N ILE A 314 13.70 -6.14 15.04
CA ILE A 314 14.68 -6.45 13.99
C ILE A 314 15.10 -5.15 13.33
N ARG A 315 16.35 -4.73 13.52
CA ARG A 315 16.99 -3.63 12.79
C ARG A 315 17.77 -4.19 11.60
N VAL A 316 17.65 -3.53 10.46
CA VAL A 316 18.38 -3.87 9.25
C VAL A 316 18.98 -2.61 8.63
N SER A 317 20.30 -2.59 8.51
CA SER A 317 21.08 -1.46 8.02
C SER A 317 21.87 -1.89 6.77
N THR A 318 21.31 -1.63 5.59
CA THR A 318 21.78 -2.14 4.28
C THR A 318 21.66 -3.66 4.13
N VAL A 319 20.79 -4.12 3.23
CA VAL A 319 20.55 -5.55 2.97
C VAL A 319 20.12 -5.84 1.53
N THR A 320 20.61 -6.96 0.99
CA THR A 320 20.08 -7.55 -0.25
C THR A 320 19.49 -8.92 0.09
N GLY A 321 18.25 -9.23 -0.34
CA GLY A 321 17.70 -10.60 -0.19
C GLY A 321 17.32 -10.99 1.25
N LEU A 322 16.73 -10.07 2.02
CA LEU A 322 16.16 -10.36 3.34
C LEU A 322 14.90 -11.23 3.22
N ARG A 323 14.80 -12.32 3.99
CA ARG A 323 13.59 -13.14 4.12
C ARG A 323 13.25 -13.35 5.59
N ILE A 324 12.04 -12.98 5.98
CA ILE A 324 11.49 -13.20 7.32
C ILE A 324 10.16 -13.95 7.17
N SER A 325 10.12 -15.19 7.67
CA SER A 325 8.98 -16.11 7.57
C SER A 325 8.48 -16.56 8.94
N ASP A 326 7.16 -16.73 9.06
CA ASP A 326 6.45 -17.40 10.17
C ASP A 326 6.86 -16.92 11.57
N SER A 327 7.30 -15.66 11.67
CA SER A 327 7.95 -15.09 12.85
C SER A 327 7.02 -14.18 13.64
N GLN A 328 7.30 -14.08 14.94
CA GLN A 328 6.42 -13.51 15.96
C GLN A 328 7.15 -12.38 16.69
N ILE A 329 6.61 -11.16 16.65
CA ILE A 329 7.27 -9.94 17.14
C ILE A 329 6.30 -9.19 18.06
N PHE A 330 6.64 -9.07 19.34
CA PHE A 330 5.73 -8.60 20.37
C PHE A 330 6.36 -7.54 21.28
N LEU A 331 5.54 -6.61 21.78
CA LEU A 331 5.86 -5.76 22.94
C LEU A 331 7.12 -4.90 22.78
N LEU A 332 7.26 -4.17 21.67
CA LEU A 332 8.44 -3.34 21.35
C LEU A 332 8.05 -1.90 21.00
N GLY A 333 9.05 -1.03 20.83
CA GLY A 333 8.90 0.25 20.13
C GLY A 333 8.55 0.05 18.65
N THR A 334 9.50 -0.46 17.89
CA THR A 334 9.35 -0.78 16.46
C THR A 334 9.51 -2.28 16.24
N GLY A 335 8.60 -2.90 15.47
CA GLY A 335 8.68 -4.34 15.17
C GLY A 335 9.88 -4.67 14.28
N ILE A 336 9.89 -4.09 13.07
CA ILE A 336 10.97 -4.21 12.10
C ILE A 336 11.33 -2.80 11.58
N ASP A 337 12.61 -2.46 11.60
CA ASP A 337 13.19 -1.20 11.13
C ASP A 337 14.21 -1.51 10.03
N VAL A 338 13.98 -0.99 8.82
CA VAL A 338 14.84 -1.20 7.63
C VAL A 338 15.36 0.15 7.16
N SER A 339 16.67 0.24 6.91
CA SER A 339 17.32 1.46 6.47
C SER A 339 18.54 1.20 5.57
N GLY A 340 18.99 2.26 4.89
CA GLY A 340 20.17 2.23 4.02
C GLY A 340 19.81 1.96 2.56
N GLN A 341 20.47 0.98 1.96
CA GLN A 341 20.10 0.39 0.66
C GLN A 341 19.43 -0.96 0.93
N SER A 342 18.14 -1.11 0.59
CA SER A 342 17.42 -2.36 0.83
C SER A 342 16.62 -2.82 -0.40
N GLU A 343 16.86 -4.04 -0.87
CA GLU A 343 16.20 -4.58 -2.08
C GLU A 343 15.63 -5.99 -1.88
N GLY A 344 14.43 -6.22 -2.43
CA GLY A 344 13.85 -7.56 -2.58
C GLY A 344 13.44 -8.26 -1.27
N GLY A 345 13.29 -7.51 -0.18
CA GLY A 345 12.92 -8.05 1.12
C GLY A 345 11.53 -8.71 1.14
N ILE A 346 11.44 -9.95 1.65
CA ILE A 346 10.19 -10.73 1.76
C ILE A 346 9.83 -10.92 3.23
N PHE A 347 8.61 -10.53 3.58
CA PHE A 347 8.06 -10.55 4.93
C PHE A 347 6.72 -11.31 4.89
N SER A 348 6.73 -12.59 5.26
CA SER A 348 5.59 -13.51 5.05
C SER A 348 5.16 -14.21 6.33
N GLY A 349 3.85 -14.34 6.55
CA GLY A 349 3.29 -15.06 7.71
C GLY A 349 3.57 -14.42 9.07
N LEU A 350 3.90 -13.13 9.12
CA LEU A 350 4.34 -12.48 10.35
C LEU A 350 3.18 -12.19 11.31
N THR A 351 3.44 -12.28 12.61
CA THR A 351 2.56 -11.77 13.67
C THR A 351 3.29 -10.67 14.44
N ILE A 352 2.96 -9.41 14.20
CA ILE A 352 3.56 -8.25 14.86
C ILE A 352 2.49 -7.57 15.71
N VAL A 353 2.60 -7.56 17.05
CA VAL A 353 1.51 -7.09 17.93
C VAL A 353 2.02 -6.28 19.13
N SER A 354 1.30 -5.20 19.45
CA SER A 354 1.58 -4.28 20.55
C SER A 354 2.92 -3.55 20.41
N VAL A 355 3.13 -2.99 19.23
CA VAL A 355 4.25 -2.10 18.87
C VAL A 355 3.75 -0.68 18.56
N ASP A 356 4.64 0.32 18.47
CA ASP A 356 4.27 1.64 17.92
C ASP A 356 4.11 1.57 16.41
N VAL A 357 5.16 1.10 15.75
CA VAL A 357 5.26 0.89 14.31
C VAL A 357 5.50 -0.59 14.03
N GLY A 358 4.70 -1.17 13.13
CA GLY A 358 4.80 -2.59 12.74
C GLY A 358 6.08 -2.88 11.94
N ILE A 359 6.13 -2.33 10.73
CA ILE A 359 7.30 -2.39 9.84
C ILE A 359 7.58 -0.99 9.32
N GLU A 360 8.81 -0.52 9.46
CA GLU A 360 9.25 0.80 9.00
C GLU A 360 10.40 0.69 7.99
N PHE A 361 10.31 1.44 6.91
CA PHE A 361 11.38 1.61 5.92
C PHE A 361 11.81 3.08 5.89
N HIS A 362 13.11 3.29 6.13
CA HIS A 362 13.85 4.54 6.12
C HIS A 362 14.92 4.56 5.02
N ASP A 363 14.67 3.84 3.93
CA ASP A 363 15.64 3.71 2.84
C ASP A 363 15.82 5.02 2.07
N LEU A 364 17.00 5.62 2.24
CA LEU A 364 17.37 6.88 1.58
C LEU A 364 18.39 6.67 0.44
N ILE A 365 18.77 5.43 0.15
CA ILE A 365 19.82 5.10 -0.82
C ILE A 365 19.21 4.32 -1.99
N SER A 366 19.28 4.90 -3.19
CA SER A 366 18.89 4.21 -4.43
C SER A 366 19.98 3.20 -4.83
N PRO A 367 19.63 1.97 -5.24
CA PRO A 367 18.26 1.46 -5.36
C PRO A 367 17.74 0.88 -4.04
N SER A 368 16.51 1.25 -3.65
CA SER A 368 15.75 0.56 -2.60
C SER A 368 14.31 0.37 -3.06
N ASN A 369 13.86 -0.88 -3.15
CA ASN A 369 12.67 -1.27 -3.92
C ASN A 369 12.27 -2.75 -3.71
N ASN A 370 11.13 -3.13 -4.32
CA ASN A 370 10.70 -4.52 -4.52
C ASN A 370 10.43 -5.33 -3.24
N HIS A 371 10.00 -4.68 -2.15
CA HIS A 371 9.61 -5.38 -0.92
C HIS A 371 8.24 -6.05 -1.04
N VAL A 372 8.11 -7.24 -0.47
CA VAL A 372 6.88 -8.03 -0.40
C VAL A 372 6.48 -8.25 1.05
N ILE A 373 5.30 -7.80 1.44
CA ILE A 373 4.69 -8.05 2.76
C ILE A 373 3.39 -8.82 2.52
N GLU A 374 3.32 -10.06 3.01
CA GLU A 374 2.17 -10.93 2.73
C GLU A 374 1.71 -11.77 3.92
N GLY A 375 0.42 -12.11 3.94
CA GLY A 375 -0.17 -13.07 4.89
C GLY A 375 -0.02 -12.70 6.37
N SER A 376 0.26 -11.43 6.67
CA SER A 376 0.76 -11.00 7.97
C SER A 376 -0.31 -10.28 8.81
N HIS A 377 -0.29 -10.50 10.12
CA HIS A 377 -1.09 -9.77 11.10
C HIS A 377 -0.22 -8.69 11.76
N ILE A 378 -0.61 -7.42 11.64
CA ILE A 378 0.15 -6.28 12.18
C ILE A 378 -0.78 -5.41 13.05
N ALA A 379 -0.58 -5.44 14.37
CA ALA A 379 -1.35 -4.67 15.35
C ALA A 379 -0.48 -3.62 16.06
N ALA A 380 -0.54 -2.39 15.56
CA ALA A 380 0.39 -1.31 15.91
C ALA A 380 -0.33 -0.03 16.40
N TYR A 381 0.33 0.79 17.21
CA TYR A 381 -0.26 1.94 17.88
C TYR A 381 -0.36 3.18 16.98
N THR A 382 0.68 3.54 16.22
CA THR A 382 0.66 4.70 15.30
C THR A 382 0.63 4.30 13.83
N ARG A 383 1.34 3.24 13.45
CA ARG A 383 1.57 2.83 12.05
C ARG A 383 1.66 1.32 11.86
N GLY A 384 0.90 0.75 10.94
CA GLY A 384 1.03 -0.68 10.58
C GLY A 384 2.30 -0.92 9.76
N VAL A 385 2.32 -0.39 8.54
CA VAL A 385 3.53 -0.31 7.69
C VAL A 385 3.76 1.14 7.33
N ARG A 386 5.01 1.60 7.43
CA ARG A 386 5.42 2.96 7.05
C ARG A 386 6.64 2.91 6.14
N ILE A 387 6.60 3.70 5.06
CA ILE A 387 7.70 3.84 4.10
C ILE A 387 7.94 5.32 3.91
N THR A 388 9.12 5.78 4.32
CA THR A 388 9.51 7.21 4.30
C THR A 388 10.48 7.49 3.16
N GLY A 389 10.25 8.56 2.38
CA GLY A 389 11.07 8.84 1.19
C GLY A 389 10.70 10.11 0.41
N TYR A 390 10.08 11.10 1.04
CA TYR A 390 9.61 12.30 0.32
C TYR A 390 10.77 13.27 0.02
N GLY A 391 11.04 13.52 -1.27
CA GLY A 391 11.94 14.60 -1.72
C GLY A 391 13.29 14.19 -2.31
N VAL A 392 13.57 12.88 -2.46
CA VAL A 392 14.65 12.39 -3.32
C VAL A 392 14.24 12.44 -4.81
N SER A 393 15.22 12.54 -5.72
CA SER A 393 14.97 12.65 -7.17
C SER A 393 14.31 11.41 -7.80
N GLU A 394 14.31 10.29 -7.09
CA GLU A 394 13.66 9.03 -7.44
C GLU A 394 12.92 8.52 -6.20
N MET A 395 11.60 8.35 -6.28
CA MET A 395 10.84 7.71 -5.20
C MET A 395 11.21 6.22 -5.08
N ILE A 396 11.06 5.66 -3.88
CA ILE A 396 11.04 4.20 -3.66
C ILE A 396 9.98 3.58 -4.59
N THR A 397 10.29 2.44 -5.20
CA THR A 397 9.39 1.80 -6.18
C THR A 397 8.99 0.37 -5.81
N ALA A 398 7.77 0.02 -6.21
CA ALA A 398 7.23 -1.34 -6.25
C ALA A 398 7.22 -2.08 -4.90
N VAL A 399 6.40 -1.60 -3.96
CA VAL A 399 6.09 -2.33 -2.71
C VAL A 399 4.82 -3.15 -2.91
N PHE A 400 4.88 -4.44 -2.57
CA PHE A 400 3.77 -5.38 -2.72
C PHE A 400 3.22 -5.76 -1.35
N ILE A 401 1.98 -5.39 -1.04
CA ILE A 401 1.32 -5.73 0.23
C ILE A 401 0.08 -6.56 -0.10
N SER A 402 -0.02 -7.79 0.43
CA SER A 402 -1.14 -8.67 0.10
C SER A 402 -1.63 -9.57 1.23
N ASN A 403 -2.95 -9.79 1.31
CA ASN A 403 -3.55 -10.77 2.23
C ASN A 403 -3.26 -10.49 3.73
N CYS A 404 -3.02 -9.24 4.10
CA CYS A 404 -2.69 -8.84 5.48
C CYS A 404 -3.94 -8.49 6.30
N PHE A 405 -3.82 -8.58 7.62
CA PHE A 405 -4.76 -8.00 8.58
C PHE A 405 -4.03 -6.95 9.42
N ILE A 406 -4.39 -5.68 9.24
CA ILE A 406 -3.73 -4.55 9.90
C ILE A 406 -4.70 -3.91 10.89
N LEU A 407 -4.26 -3.81 12.13
CA LEU A 407 -5.09 -3.45 13.27
C LEU A 407 -4.50 -2.23 13.99
N GLU A 408 -5.35 -1.25 14.25
CA GLU A 408 -5.04 -0.20 15.21
C GLU A 408 -5.02 -0.82 16.61
N ARG A 409 -3.86 -0.89 17.24
CA ARG A 409 -3.79 -1.18 18.67
C ARG A 409 -4.19 0.07 19.44
N GLU A 410 -5.14 -0.11 20.36
CA GLU A 410 -5.43 0.83 21.44
C GLU A 410 -5.34 0.04 22.76
N GLU A 411 -4.93 0.71 23.83
CA GLU A 411 -4.92 0.16 25.19
C GLU A 411 -6.09 0.68 26.01
N ALA A 412 -6.34 0.05 27.17
CA ALA A 412 -7.47 0.33 28.06
C ALA A 412 -7.44 1.70 28.78
N THR A 413 -6.64 2.65 28.32
CA THR A 413 -6.52 3.99 28.92
C THR A 413 -7.43 5.01 28.24
N THR A 414 -7.57 6.21 28.82
CA THR A 414 -8.36 7.33 28.29
C THR A 414 -7.63 8.15 27.21
N THR A 415 -6.51 7.66 26.70
CA THR A 415 -5.53 8.43 25.93
C THR A 415 -5.94 8.56 24.45
N THR A 416 -5.99 9.77 23.93
CA THR A 416 -6.24 10.07 22.50
C THR A 416 -4.93 10.34 21.77
N LYS A 417 -4.62 9.55 20.74
CA LYS A 417 -3.56 9.88 19.76
C LYS A 417 -4.12 10.80 18.67
N SER A 418 -3.26 11.61 18.05
CA SER A 418 -3.65 12.59 17.03
C SER A 418 -4.04 11.93 15.70
N GLU A 419 -3.31 10.91 15.28
CA GLU A 419 -3.59 10.13 14.08
C GLU A 419 -3.18 8.66 14.22
N TYR A 420 -3.80 7.82 13.39
CA TYR A 420 -3.37 6.48 13.06
C TYR A 420 -3.44 6.29 11.55
N VAL A 421 -2.40 5.71 10.96
CA VAL A 421 -2.34 5.38 9.53
C VAL A 421 -1.88 3.93 9.38
N ALA A 422 -2.75 3.04 8.91
CA ALA A 422 -2.41 1.62 8.86
C ALA A 422 -1.32 1.32 7.82
N LEU A 423 -1.41 1.92 6.64
CA LEU A 423 -0.41 1.87 5.58
C LEU A 423 -0.01 3.30 5.18
N ASP A 424 1.16 3.76 5.60
CA ASP A 424 1.71 5.11 5.30
C ASP A 424 2.85 4.96 4.28
N ILE A 425 2.48 4.80 3.00
CA ILE A 425 3.34 4.24 1.94
C ILE A 425 3.76 5.34 0.96
N ILE A 426 4.94 5.94 1.13
CA ILE A 426 5.48 6.93 0.20
C ILE A 426 6.31 6.24 -0.90
N ALA A 427 5.63 5.57 -1.82
CA ALA A 427 6.23 4.87 -2.96
C ALA A 427 5.35 4.94 -4.23
N GLU A 428 5.97 4.73 -5.40
CA GLU A 428 5.27 4.53 -6.69
C GLU A 428 5.25 3.03 -7.09
N ARG A 429 4.43 2.66 -8.08
CA ARG A 429 4.39 1.29 -8.68
C ARG A 429 4.04 0.18 -7.70
N SER A 430 3.53 0.53 -6.54
CA SER A 430 3.20 -0.38 -5.45
C SER A 430 1.84 -1.04 -5.68
N VAL A 431 1.68 -2.27 -5.20
CA VAL A 431 0.45 -3.06 -5.32
C VAL A 431 -0.03 -3.44 -3.91
N ILE A 432 -1.16 -2.89 -3.49
CA ILE A 432 -1.80 -3.19 -2.21
C ILE A 432 -3.09 -3.96 -2.50
N SER A 433 -3.22 -5.18 -1.99
CA SER A 433 -4.32 -6.08 -2.33
C SER A 433 -4.84 -6.91 -1.15
N ASN A 434 -6.10 -7.34 -1.23
CA ASN A 434 -6.72 -8.36 -0.34
C ASN A 434 -6.51 -8.10 1.17
N THR A 435 -6.38 -6.84 1.58
CA THR A 435 -5.93 -6.48 2.93
C THR A 435 -7.10 -5.89 3.71
N THR A 436 -7.31 -6.42 4.92
CA THR A 436 -8.31 -5.90 5.86
C THR A 436 -7.62 -4.98 6.85
N ILE A 437 -8.17 -3.79 7.04
CA ILE A 437 -7.65 -2.74 7.91
C ILE A 437 -8.73 -2.36 8.90
N GLN A 438 -8.46 -2.49 10.20
CA GLN A 438 -9.42 -2.20 11.26
C GLN A 438 -8.86 -1.17 12.25
N CYS A 439 -9.61 -0.09 12.46
CA CYS A 439 -9.41 0.81 13.59
C CYS A 439 -10.23 0.31 14.78
N ASN A 440 -9.61 0.11 15.95
CA ASN A 440 -10.32 -0.39 17.13
C ASN A 440 -11.03 0.71 17.93
N THR A 441 -10.73 1.99 17.65
CA THR A 441 -11.27 3.11 18.42
C THR A 441 -11.94 4.17 17.55
N SER A 442 -12.88 4.89 18.15
CA SER A 442 -13.46 6.13 17.63
C SER A 442 -12.85 7.38 18.26
N ARG A 443 -11.89 7.22 19.18
CA ARG A 443 -11.23 8.31 19.91
C ARG A 443 -10.09 8.95 19.13
N THR A 444 -9.41 8.18 18.29
CA THR A 444 -8.45 8.70 17.31
C THR A 444 -9.20 9.53 16.26
N PRO A 445 -8.94 10.84 16.10
CA PRO A 445 -9.72 11.68 15.20
C PRO A 445 -9.33 11.45 13.73
N SER A 446 -8.04 11.32 13.42
CA SER A 446 -7.55 10.98 12.09
C SER A 446 -7.25 9.48 12.00
N ARG A 447 -8.08 8.74 11.27
CA ARG A 447 -8.00 7.27 11.12
C ARG A 447 -7.95 6.90 9.64
N THR A 448 -6.74 6.83 9.11
CA THR A 448 -6.49 6.58 7.68
C THR A 448 -6.10 5.11 7.47
N ALA A 449 -6.74 4.44 6.52
CA ALA A 449 -6.37 3.07 6.17
C ALA A 449 -5.10 3.06 5.30
N ILE A 450 -5.11 3.81 4.20
CA ILE A 450 -3.96 3.91 3.28
C ILE A 450 -3.66 5.38 3.02
N ARG A 451 -2.45 5.86 3.31
CA ARG A 451 -1.89 7.11 2.79
C ARG A 451 -0.84 6.75 1.75
N ILE A 452 -0.94 7.33 0.55
CA ILE A 452 -0.11 6.94 -0.60
C ILE A 452 -0.03 8.05 -1.66
N PRO A 453 1.09 8.24 -2.37
CA PRO A 453 1.16 9.13 -3.53
C PRO A 453 0.14 8.77 -4.61
N SER A 454 -0.37 9.78 -5.31
CA SER A 454 -1.26 9.59 -6.47
C SER A 454 -0.63 8.80 -7.62
N SER A 455 0.70 8.67 -7.68
CA SER A 455 1.44 8.13 -8.81
C SER A 455 1.47 6.60 -8.93
N ASN A 456 0.73 6.08 -9.92
CA ASN A 456 1.00 4.80 -10.55
C ASN A 456 0.98 3.58 -9.60
N ASN A 457 0.17 3.64 -8.53
CA ASN A 457 -0.04 2.53 -7.61
C ASN A 457 -1.32 1.75 -7.96
N ILE A 458 -1.43 0.50 -7.52
CA ILE A 458 -2.61 -0.36 -7.69
C ILE A 458 -3.12 -0.75 -6.30
N ILE A 459 -4.39 -0.45 -6.02
CA ILE A 459 -5.04 -0.70 -4.74
C ILE A 459 -6.32 -1.49 -5.01
N SER A 460 -6.45 -2.68 -4.42
CA SER A 460 -7.58 -3.57 -4.72
C SER A 460 -8.04 -4.39 -3.53
N ASN A 461 -9.33 -4.74 -3.49
CA ASN A 461 -9.89 -5.69 -2.51
C ASN A 461 -9.58 -5.29 -1.04
N ILE A 462 -9.62 -3.98 -0.73
CA ILE A 462 -9.33 -3.45 0.61
C ILE A 462 -10.62 -3.36 1.42
N ILE A 463 -10.60 -3.85 2.66
CA ILE A 463 -11.72 -3.77 3.59
C ILE A 463 -11.32 -2.88 4.77
N GLY A 464 -11.90 -1.68 4.86
CA GLY A 464 -11.69 -0.74 5.97
C GLY A 464 -12.82 -0.81 7.00
N LEU A 465 -12.50 -1.14 8.25
CA LEU A 465 -13.43 -1.24 9.36
C LEU A 465 -13.18 -0.13 10.39
N ASN A 466 -14.21 0.66 10.70
CA ASN A 466 -14.18 1.80 11.64
C ASN A 466 -13.11 2.86 11.30
N ILE A 467 -12.77 2.99 10.02
CA ILE A 467 -11.85 4.02 9.50
C ILE A 467 -12.57 5.35 9.26
N GLY A 468 -11.82 6.46 9.28
CA GLY A 468 -12.29 7.80 8.88
C GLY A 468 -11.94 8.17 7.44
N SER A 469 -10.84 7.62 6.91
CA SER A 469 -10.48 7.69 5.49
C SER A 469 -9.94 6.35 5.01
N LEU A 470 -10.42 5.88 3.85
CA LEU A 470 -9.93 4.63 3.25
C LEU A 470 -8.64 4.86 2.46
N ILE A 471 -8.57 5.97 1.71
CA ILE A 471 -7.41 6.34 0.90
C ILE A 471 -7.20 7.85 1.01
N ASP A 472 -6.08 8.24 1.61
CA ASP A 472 -5.54 9.59 1.69
C ASP A 472 -4.47 9.74 0.59
N ALA A 473 -4.89 10.19 -0.59
CA ALA A 473 -4.01 10.33 -1.75
C ALA A 473 -3.19 11.64 -1.64
N VAL A 474 -1.87 11.49 -1.56
CA VAL A 474 -0.92 12.61 -1.50
C VAL A 474 -0.58 13.03 -2.94
N ASP A 475 -0.77 14.30 -3.26
CA ASP A 475 -0.44 14.86 -4.57
C ASP A 475 1.08 14.79 -4.81
N SER A 476 1.47 14.04 -5.84
CA SER A 476 2.84 13.84 -6.32
C SER A 476 3.34 14.96 -7.22
N GLY A 477 2.45 15.81 -7.76
CA GLY A 477 2.78 16.86 -8.73
C GLY A 477 3.19 16.38 -10.13
N ASP A 478 3.19 15.07 -10.39
CA ASP A 478 3.62 14.46 -11.66
C ASP A 478 2.47 14.18 -12.66
N GLY A 479 1.23 14.39 -12.24
CA GLY A 479 0.01 14.16 -13.03
C GLY A 479 -0.35 12.68 -13.25
N ARG A 480 0.28 11.74 -12.55
CA ARG A 480 -0.06 10.31 -12.62
C ARG A 480 -1.17 9.94 -11.64
N PHE A 481 -1.86 8.84 -11.95
CA PHE A 481 -3.00 8.33 -11.18
C PHE A 481 -2.75 6.93 -10.66
N SER A 482 -3.46 6.56 -9.59
CA SER A 482 -3.44 5.24 -8.99
C SER A 482 -4.77 4.54 -9.25
N TYR A 483 -4.70 3.25 -9.56
CA TYR A 483 -5.86 2.42 -9.88
C TYR A 483 -6.45 1.86 -8.58
N VAL A 484 -7.73 2.14 -8.32
CA VAL A 484 -8.45 1.67 -7.12
C VAL A 484 -9.63 0.81 -7.55
N SER A 485 -9.83 -0.35 -6.92
CA SER A 485 -10.92 -1.27 -7.28
C SER A 485 -11.39 -2.16 -6.13
N ASN A 486 -12.70 -2.42 -6.05
CA ASN A 486 -13.29 -3.33 -5.05
C ASN A 486 -12.87 -3.02 -3.59
N CYS A 487 -12.76 -1.74 -3.24
CA CYS A 487 -12.42 -1.29 -1.89
C CYS A 487 -13.69 -0.83 -1.16
N ILE A 488 -13.86 -1.24 0.10
CA ILE A 488 -15.08 -1.05 0.91
C ILE A 488 -14.70 -0.45 2.27
N ALA A 489 -15.49 0.50 2.77
CA ALA A 489 -15.31 1.12 4.08
C ALA A 489 -16.61 1.07 4.91
N ASN A 490 -16.50 0.78 6.20
CA ASN A 490 -17.59 0.90 7.17
C ASN A 490 -17.17 1.86 8.29
N GLY A 491 -17.60 3.12 8.19
CA GLY A 491 -17.23 4.23 9.08
C GLY A 491 -17.74 5.57 8.53
N ASN A 492 -17.44 6.68 9.22
CA ASN A 492 -17.70 8.02 8.67
C ASN A 492 -16.79 8.24 7.45
N LEU A 493 -17.38 8.37 6.27
CA LEU A 493 -16.66 8.57 5.00
C LEU A 493 -16.30 10.05 4.79
N ASP A 494 -15.59 10.66 5.74
CA ASP A 494 -15.40 12.13 5.84
C ASP A 494 -14.26 12.69 4.96
N SER A 495 -13.50 11.85 4.23
CA SER A 495 -12.62 12.34 3.16
C SER A 495 -12.54 11.40 1.96
N LEU A 496 -13.03 11.89 0.82
CA LEU A 496 -12.64 11.44 -0.51
C LEU A 496 -12.31 12.67 -1.36
N THR A 497 -11.29 12.57 -2.23
CA THR A 497 -10.87 13.55 -3.27
C THR A 497 -10.06 14.78 -2.81
N LYS A 498 -8.76 14.55 -2.62
CA LYS A 498 -7.74 15.24 -3.44
C LYS A 498 -7.05 14.17 -4.29
N GLY A 499 -6.77 14.45 -5.55
CA GLY A 499 -6.29 13.45 -6.52
C GLY A 499 -7.43 12.64 -7.17
N ALA A 500 -7.35 12.45 -8.50
CA ALA A 500 -8.38 11.74 -9.24
C ALA A 500 -8.27 10.23 -9.01
N THR A 501 -9.34 9.64 -8.46
CA THR A 501 -9.46 8.21 -8.19
C THR A 501 -10.64 7.66 -8.98
N HIS A 502 -10.42 6.64 -9.82
CA HIS A 502 -11.52 5.84 -10.36
C HIS A 502 -12.04 4.91 -9.26
N LEU A 503 -12.97 5.40 -8.44
CA LEU A 503 -13.55 4.61 -7.34
C LEU A 503 -14.90 4.01 -7.77
N PHE A 504 -14.92 2.69 -7.97
CA PHE A 504 -16.17 1.92 -8.08
C PHE A 504 -16.85 1.77 -6.71
N VAL A 505 -17.58 2.79 -6.26
CA VAL A 505 -18.46 2.67 -5.07
C VAL A 505 -19.77 2.00 -5.45
N LYS A 506 -20.01 0.78 -4.96
CA LYS A 506 -21.35 0.18 -5.00
C LYS A 506 -22.15 0.62 -3.76
N GLY A 507 -22.82 1.77 -3.87
CA GLY A 507 -23.74 2.29 -2.84
C GLY A 507 -23.12 3.30 -1.88
N GLY A 508 -23.06 4.57 -2.28
CA GLY A 508 -22.64 5.68 -1.41
C GLY A 508 -22.37 6.95 -2.23
N ASN A 509 -22.90 8.10 -1.80
CA ASN A 509 -22.73 9.37 -2.51
C ASN A 509 -21.29 9.88 -2.45
N VAL A 510 -20.76 10.33 -3.59
CA VAL A 510 -19.44 10.98 -3.69
C VAL A 510 -19.63 12.44 -4.10
N MET A 511 -19.05 13.37 -3.36
CA MET A 511 -18.89 14.77 -3.78
C MET A 511 -17.41 15.13 -3.74
N GLY A 512 -16.87 15.60 -4.86
CA GLY A 512 -15.46 15.95 -5.01
C GLY A 512 -15.26 17.02 -6.09
N SER A 513 -14.38 17.98 -5.82
CA SER A 513 -14.07 19.09 -6.75
C SER A 513 -12.91 18.70 -7.67
N MET A 514 -13.12 18.75 -8.98
CA MET A 514 -12.09 18.47 -9.99
C MET A 514 -11.84 19.72 -10.84
N GLN A 515 -10.58 20.12 -11.04
CA GLN A 515 -10.25 21.38 -11.75
C GLN A 515 -9.97 21.25 -13.25
N THR A 516 -9.72 20.05 -13.77
CA THR A 516 -9.59 19.81 -15.22
C THR A 516 -10.19 18.46 -15.61
N THR A 517 -10.85 18.45 -16.77
CA THR A 517 -11.66 17.43 -17.45
C THR A 517 -11.51 15.95 -17.02
N ALA A 518 -12.63 15.31 -16.64
CA ALA A 518 -12.70 13.87 -16.39
C ALA A 518 -13.31 13.11 -17.60
N HIS A 519 -12.59 12.13 -18.16
CA HIS A 519 -13.07 11.27 -19.25
C HIS A 519 -13.54 9.92 -18.71
N TRP A 520 -14.86 9.75 -18.53
CA TRP A 520 -15.48 8.51 -18.07
C TRP A 520 -15.74 7.54 -19.23
N ASN A 521 -14.67 6.93 -19.77
CA ASN A 521 -14.78 5.95 -20.85
C ASN A 521 -15.25 4.58 -20.34
N ALA A 522 -16.57 4.36 -20.34
CA ALA A 522 -17.18 3.05 -20.11
C ALA A 522 -18.10 2.67 -21.27
N ASN A 523 -17.90 1.48 -21.86
CA ASN A 523 -18.78 0.93 -22.92
C ASN A 523 -20.21 0.67 -22.41
N THR A 524 -20.41 0.65 -21.09
CA THR A 524 -21.71 0.71 -20.43
C THR A 524 -21.55 1.44 -19.09
N PHE A 525 -22.13 2.62 -18.95
CA PHE A 525 -22.44 3.18 -17.62
C PHE A 525 -23.76 2.56 -17.14
N ALA A 526 -23.70 1.28 -16.74
CA ALA A 526 -24.86 0.51 -16.32
C ALA A 526 -24.96 0.47 -14.78
N ALA A 527 -25.64 1.46 -14.21
CA ALA A 527 -26.18 1.35 -12.86
C ALA A 527 -27.41 0.43 -12.91
N ALA A 528 -27.20 -0.87 -12.67
CA ALA A 528 -28.29 -1.84 -12.61
C ALA A 528 -29.11 -1.65 -11.33
N ASP A 529 -30.36 -1.21 -11.48
CA ASP A 529 -31.38 -1.23 -10.43
C ASP A 529 -31.77 -2.68 -10.12
N LEU A 530 -32.12 -2.95 -8.86
CA LEU A 530 -32.67 -4.22 -8.38
C LEU A 530 -33.93 -4.03 -7.51
N ASP A 531 -34.33 -2.80 -7.17
CA ASP A 531 -35.34 -2.51 -6.13
C ASP A 531 -36.22 -1.26 -6.42
N ASP A 532 -36.48 -0.92 -7.69
CA ASP A 532 -37.44 0.11 -8.15
C ASP A 532 -37.28 1.49 -7.47
N LYS A 533 -36.05 2.05 -7.43
CA LYS A 533 -35.79 3.37 -6.83
C LYS A 533 -34.94 4.31 -7.70
N ASN A 534 -35.33 5.58 -7.69
CA ASN A 534 -34.86 6.63 -8.60
C ASN A 534 -33.34 6.71 -8.75
N LEU A 535 -32.87 6.70 -10.00
CA LEU A 535 -31.45 6.72 -10.41
C LEU A 535 -30.62 7.91 -9.88
N PHE A 536 -31.27 9.04 -9.54
CA PHE A 536 -30.62 10.23 -8.98
C PHE A 536 -31.60 10.94 -8.03
N GLU A 537 -31.41 10.84 -6.72
CA GLU A 537 -32.21 11.62 -5.75
C GLU A 537 -31.45 12.87 -5.28
N PHE A 538 -31.83 14.02 -5.82
CA PHE A 538 -31.38 15.33 -5.32
C PHE A 538 -32.44 15.94 -4.38
N SER A 539 -32.61 15.38 -3.17
CA SER A 539 -33.62 15.84 -2.20
C SER A 539 -33.38 17.31 -1.79
N GLY A 540 -33.95 18.25 -2.55
CA GLY A 540 -33.74 19.70 -2.41
C GLY A 540 -32.38 20.23 -2.90
N ARG A 541 -31.63 19.48 -3.73
CA ARG A 541 -30.29 19.89 -4.22
C ARG A 541 -30.27 20.10 -5.74
N ARG A 542 -29.23 20.78 -6.25
CA ARG A 542 -29.12 21.23 -7.65
C ARG A 542 -28.03 20.46 -8.40
N LEU A 543 -28.31 20.00 -9.62
CA LEU A 543 -27.30 19.56 -10.58
C LEU A 543 -26.70 20.80 -11.27
N LEU A 544 -25.38 20.93 -11.26
CA LEU A 544 -24.65 22.05 -11.88
C LEU A 544 -23.80 21.54 -13.05
N LEU A 545 -23.96 22.14 -14.23
CA LEU A 545 -23.21 21.81 -15.44
C LEU A 545 -22.44 23.05 -15.93
N GLY A 546 -21.24 23.26 -15.42
CA GLY A 546 -20.38 24.42 -15.72
C GLY A 546 -19.70 25.01 -14.48
N ALA A 547 -18.88 26.04 -14.67
CA ALA A 547 -18.13 26.73 -13.61
C ALA A 547 -18.00 28.23 -13.90
N ASP A 548 -17.95 29.06 -12.85
CA ASP A 548 -17.98 30.54 -12.93
C ASP A 548 -16.83 31.18 -13.74
N ARG A 549 -15.75 30.45 -13.99
CA ARG A 549 -14.57 30.95 -14.73
C ARG A 549 -14.57 30.57 -16.21
N ASP A 550 -15.34 29.56 -16.63
CA ASP A 550 -15.32 29.04 -18.00
C ASP A 550 -16.60 29.39 -18.77
N LYS A 551 -16.49 30.37 -19.68
CA LYS A 551 -17.61 30.93 -20.47
C LYS A 551 -17.96 30.13 -21.73
N GLY A 552 -17.75 28.81 -21.70
CA GLY A 552 -18.06 27.93 -22.83
C GLY A 552 -19.51 27.45 -22.83
N SER A 553 -20.01 27.07 -24.01
CA SER A 553 -21.29 26.38 -24.19
C SER A 553 -21.37 25.10 -23.34
N ARG A 554 -22.58 24.70 -22.93
CA ARG A 554 -22.83 23.48 -22.14
C ARG A 554 -23.93 22.69 -22.79
N TYR A 555 -23.74 21.39 -23.00
CA TYR A 555 -24.73 20.56 -23.69
C TYR A 555 -24.90 19.17 -23.07
N ILE A 556 -26.05 18.57 -23.32
CA ILE A 556 -26.36 17.16 -23.09
C ILE A 556 -26.70 16.55 -24.45
N ASP A 557 -25.90 15.59 -24.88
CA ASP A 557 -26.08 14.89 -26.15
C ASP A 557 -26.72 13.53 -25.92
N PHE A 558 -27.77 13.26 -26.68
CA PHE A 558 -28.43 11.96 -26.72
C PHE A 558 -28.09 11.29 -28.05
N ARG A 559 -27.58 10.05 -27.96
CA ARG A 559 -27.36 9.16 -29.09
C ARG A 559 -28.24 7.93 -28.94
N THR A 560 -29.00 7.66 -29.98
CA THR A 560 -30.01 6.60 -30.11
C THR A 560 -29.69 5.65 -31.27
N LEU A 561 -28.87 6.09 -32.23
CA LEU A 561 -28.33 5.29 -33.32
C LEU A 561 -26.94 4.73 -33.00
N VAL A 562 -26.74 3.44 -33.31
CA VAL A 562 -25.43 2.79 -33.22
C VAL A 562 -24.66 3.05 -34.52
N ALA A 563 -23.40 3.46 -34.39
CA ALA A 563 -22.43 3.66 -35.49
C ALA A 563 -22.72 4.81 -36.50
N GLY A 564 -23.42 5.87 -36.10
CA GLY A 564 -23.47 7.13 -36.86
C GLY A 564 -22.17 7.94 -36.77
N THR A 565 -21.83 8.69 -37.82
CA THR A 565 -20.72 9.66 -37.84
C THR A 565 -21.13 11.06 -37.37
N ALA A 566 -22.37 11.25 -36.95
CA ALA A 566 -22.88 12.52 -36.42
C ALA A 566 -22.54 12.67 -34.92
N ASP A 567 -22.34 13.91 -34.49
CA ASP A 567 -21.93 14.19 -33.10
C ASP A 567 -23.05 13.90 -32.08
N PHE A 568 -24.32 14.00 -32.47
CA PHE A 568 -25.50 13.73 -31.64
C PHE A 568 -26.73 13.44 -32.52
N ASP A 569 -27.73 12.72 -31.97
CA ASP A 569 -29.04 12.58 -32.63
C ASP A 569 -30.01 13.66 -32.14
N THR A 570 -30.01 13.96 -30.83
CA THR A 570 -30.63 15.16 -30.25
C THR A 570 -29.72 15.77 -29.19
N ARG A 571 -29.84 17.08 -29.00
CA ARG A 571 -29.01 17.85 -28.05
C ARG A 571 -29.83 18.88 -27.29
N ILE A 572 -29.59 19.01 -26.00
CA ILE A 572 -30.01 20.17 -25.20
C ILE A 572 -28.77 21.05 -25.02
N LEU A 573 -28.80 22.28 -25.54
CA LEU A 573 -27.67 23.23 -25.53
C LEU A 573 -28.03 24.48 -24.71
N SER A 574 -27.17 24.82 -23.75
CA SER A 574 -27.18 26.12 -23.06
C SER A 574 -26.07 27.01 -23.62
N ILE A 575 -26.43 28.20 -24.09
CA ILE A 575 -25.50 29.22 -24.61
C ILE A 575 -25.83 30.63 -24.09
N GLY A 576 -24.82 31.51 -24.12
CA GLY A 576 -24.95 32.90 -23.71
C GLY A 576 -25.17 33.08 -22.20
N GLY A 577 -25.67 34.25 -21.82
CA GLY A 577 -25.82 34.69 -20.44
C GLY A 577 -24.86 35.83 -20.07
N GLY A 578 -25.39 36.81 -19.33
CA GLY A 578 -24.63 37.89 -18.72
C GLY A 578 -24.49 37.70 -17.20
N ALA A 579 -24.18 38.77 -16.49
CA ALA A 579 -23.98 38.74 -15.04
C ALA A 579 -25.29 38.60 -14.22
N ALA A 580 -26.47 38.69 -14.84
CA ALA A 580 -27.75 38.55 -14.15
C ALA A 580 -28.37 37.16 -14.36
N THR A 581 -29.12 36.69 -13.36
CA THR A 581 -29.78 35.39 -13.38
C THR A 581 -30.78 35.27 -14.53
N GLY A 582 -30.76 34.15 -15.25
CA GLY A 582 -31.76 33.82 -16.28
C GLY A 582 -31.49 34.40 -17.69
N GLN A 583 -30.33 35.01 -17.94
CA GLN A 583 -29.99 35.61 -19.24
C GLN A 583 -29.46 34.64 -20.31
N GLY A 584 -29.35 33.34 -19.99
CA GLY A 584 -28.88 32.32 -20.95
C GLY A 584 -30.02 31.73 -21.79
N SER A 585 -29.71 31.31 -23.00
CA SER A 585 -30.65 30.63 -23.90
C SER A 585 -30.53 29.12 -23.78
N LEU A 586 -31.67 28.43 -23.76
CA LEU A 586 -31.75 26.97 -23.85
C LEU A 586 -32.32 26.57 -25.22
N ILE A 587 -31.55 25.79 -25.98
CA ILE A 587 -31.87 25.35 -27.34
C ILE A 587 -32.04 23.82 -27.35
N PHE A 588 -33.12 23.35 -27.95
CA PHE A 588 -33.38 21.93 -28.20
C PHE A 588 -33.11 21.63 -29.67
N TYR A 589 -32.04 20.91 -29.96
CA TYR A 589 -31.78 20.35 -31.28
C TYR A 589 -32.49 19.00 -31.37
N SER A 590 -33.66 19.00 -31.99
CA SER A 590 -34.46 17.81 -32.27
C SER A 590 -35.31 18.02 -33.52
N SER A 591 -35.71 16.93 -34.17
CA SER A 591 -36.68 16.96 -35.28
C SER A 591 -38.13 17.09 -34.79
N SER A 592 -38.38 16.78 -33.52
CA SER A 592 -39.67 16.91 -32.85
C SER A 592 -39.47 17.11 -31.36
N SER A 593 -40.34 17.91 -30.74
CA SER A 593 -40.39 18.14 -29.29
C SER A 593 -41.84 18.02 -28.84
N ILE A 594 -42.12 17.07 -27.96
CA ILE A 594 -43.47 16.76 -27.47
C ILE A 594 -43.57 17.18 -26.02
N PHE A 595 -44.63 17.89 -25.66
CA PHE A 595 -44.90 18.36 -24.30
C PHE A 595 -46.23 17.78 -23.83
N GLU A 596 -46.24 17.04 -22.74
CA GLU A 596 -47.47 16.51 -22.12
C GLU A 596 -48.23 17.57 -21.30
N GLY A 597 -47.58 18.70 -21.03
CA GLY A 597 -48.12 19.81 -20.24
C GLY A 597 -48.12 21.15 -21.00
N GLN A 598 -48.43 22.23 -20.27
CA GLN A 598 -48.49 23.57 -20.83
C GLN A 598 -47.10 24.14 -21.16
N ILE A 599 -46.96 24.70 -22.36
CA ILE A 599 -45.92 25.70 -22.67
C ILE A 599 -46.52 27.06 -22.28
N ARG A 600 -45.90 27.75 -21.31
CA ARG A 600 -46.39 29.04 -20.80
C ARG A 600 -45.23 29.98 -20.45
N PRO A 601 -45.44 31.31 -20.47
CA PRO A 601 -44.46 32.25 -19.93
C PRO A 601 -44.36 32.14 -18.40
N SER A 602 -43.26 32.66 -17.85
CA SER A 602 -43.02 32.75 -16.39
C SER A 602 -43.77 33.93 -15.75
N VAL A 603 -43.95 35.01 -16.50
CA VAL A 603 -44.67 36.24 -16.13
C VAL A 603 -45.79 36.47 -17.14
N ASP A 604 -46.94 36.95 -16.67
CA ASP A 604 -48.08 37.23 -17.54
C ASP A 604 -47.76 38.37 -18.53
N SER A 605 -48.26 38.23 -19.77
CA SER A 605 -48.16 39.23 -20.85
C SER A 605 -46.75 39.74 -21.24
N GLU A 606 -45.67 39.23 -20.66
CA GLU A 606 -44.29 39.71 -20.90
C GLU A 606 -43.59 39.04 -22.11
N PHE A 607 -43.86 37.76 -22.39
CA PHE A 607 -43.09 36.97 -23.37
C PHE A 607 -43.93 36.45 -24.55
N SER A 608 -43.42 36.69 -25.77
CA SER A 608 -44.01 36.18 -27.02
C SER A 608 -43.60 34.74 -27.33
N THR A 609 -44.52 33.98 -27.94
CA THR A 609 -44.21 32.66 -28.52
C THR A 609 -43.73 32.82 -29.97
N GLY A 610 -42.42 32.78 -30.17
CA GLY A 610 -41.75 33.11 -31.44
C GLY A 610 -41.39 34.60 -31.54
N SER A 611 -40.82 35.02 -32.67
CA SER A 611 -40.39 36.41 -32.91
C SER A 611 -40.67 36.84 -34.36
N PRO A 612 -40.57 38.15 -34.71
CA PRO A 612 -40.81 38.60 -36.08
C PRO A 612 -39.93 37.91 -37.14
N SER A 613 -38.70 37.51 -36.77
CA SER A 613 -37.80 36.72 -37.62
C SER A 613 -38.09 35.21 -37.56
N TYR A 614 -38.44 34.67 -36.38
CA TYR A 614 -38.67 33.24 -36.17
C TYR A 614 -40.16 32.98 -35.85
N ARG A 615 -40.97 32.93 -36.90
CA ARG A 615 -42.43 32.75 -36.84
C ARG A 615 -42.82 31.31 -37.14
N TRP A 616 -43.82 30.82 -36.43
CA TRP A 616 -44.48 29.55 -36.74
C TRP A 616 -45.13 29.60 -38.13
N SER A 617 -44.99 28.53 -38.92
CA SER A 617 -45.60 28.42 -40.24
C SER A 617 -47.11 28.20 -40.17
N GLU A 618 -47.55 27.33 -39.25
CA GLU A 618 -48.94 26.97 -38.99
C GLU A 618 -49.10 26.70 -37.48
N ILE A 619 -50.25 27.03 -36.90
CA ILE A 619 -50.62 26.69 -35.51
C ILE A 619 -51.86 25.81 -35.57
N TYR A 620 -51.70 24.52 -35.24
CA TYR A 620 -52.81 23.58 -35.13
C TYR A 620 -53.35 23.59 -33.71
N SER A 621 -54.64 23.90 -33.55
CA SER A 621 -55.31 24.00 -32.25
C SER A 621 -56.74 23.49 -32.35
N THR A 622 -57.20 22.77 -31.32
CA THR A 622 -58.56 22.19 -31.26
C THR A 622 -59.64 23.27 -31.10
N THR A 623 -59.27 24.38 -30.45
CA THR A 623 -60.02 25.63 -30.36
C THR A 623 -59.08 26.76 -30.73
N GLY A 624 -59.57 27.81 -31.42
CA GLY A 624 -58.73 28.93 -31.85
C GLY A 624 -58.04 29.67 -30.71
N THR A 625 -57.06 30.50 -31.05
CA THR A 625 -56.33 31.36 -30.11
C THR A 625 -57.29 32.30 -29.38
N ILE A 626 -57.32 32.23 -28.05
CA ILE A 626 -58.15 33.07 -27.19
C ILE A 626 -57.35 34.31 -26.81
N ASN A 627 -57.94 35.49 -27.01
CA ASN A 627 -57.42 36.77 -26.51
C ASN A 627 -58.20 37.18 -25.25
N THR A 628 -57.52 37.73 -24.25
CA THR A 628 -58.19 38.26 -23.06
C THR A 628 -59.04 39.47 -23.43
N SER A 629 -60.28 39.52 -22.94
CA SER A 629 -61.25 40.58 -23.24
C SER A 629 -62.15 40.87 -22.05
N ASP A 630 -61.55 41.01 -20.87
CA ASP A 630 -62.23 41.46 -19.66
C ASP A 630 -62.48 42.98 -19.72
N GLU A 631 -63.60 43.47 -19.19
CA GLU A 631 -63.85 44.92 -19.11
C GLU A 631 -62.89 45.62 -18.14
N ARG A 632 -62.40 44.91 -17.12
CA ARG A 632 -61.49 45.44 -16.10
C ARG A 632 -60.08 45.68 -16.61
N GLU A 633 -59.75 45.10 -17.76
CA GLU A 633 -58.48 45.26 -18.47
C GLU A 633 -58.59 46.23 -19.66
N LYS A 634 -59.74 46.91 -19.81
CA LYS A 634 -60.03 47.86 -20.88
C LYS A 634 -60.45 49.21 -20.31
N GLN A 635 -60.12 50.27 -21.04
CA GLN A 635 -60.50 51.65 -20.71
C GLN A 635 -61.00 52.37 -21.97
N ASP A 636 -61.60 53.54 -21.81
CA ASP A 636 -62.03 54.43 -22.91
C ASP A 636 -63.00 53.77 -23.92
N ILE A 637 -63.87 52.89 -23.41
CA ILE A 637 -64.82 52.09 -24.19
C ILE A 637 -65.91 52.98 -24.81
N SER A 638 -65.91 53.10 -26.15
CA SER A 638 -66.89 53.88 -26.91
C SER A 638 -67.21 53.24 -28.27
N THR A 639 -68.25 53.73 -28.94
CA THR A 639 -68.56 53.39 -30.34
C THR A 639 -67.71 54.23 -31.29
N LEU A 640 -67.48 53.74 -32.53
CA LEU A 640 -66.78 54.51 -33.55
C LEU A 640 -67.41 55.89 -33.81
N ASP A 641 -66.54 56.88 -34.07
CA ASP A 641 -66.96 58.22 -34.50
C ASP A 641 -67.30 58.30 -36.00
N ALA A 642 -67.64 59.50 -36.47
CA ALA A 642 -68.06 59.72 -37.86
C ALA A 642 -66.93 59.49 -38.88
N SER A 643 -65.68 59.85 -38.57
CA SER A 643 -64.52 59.64 -39.43
C SER A 643 -64.10 58.16 -39.40
N GLU A 644 -64.05 57.55 -38.22
CA GLU A 644 -63.75 56.13 -38.04
C GLU A 644 -64.75 55.24 -38.81
N ALA A 645 -66.04 55.56 -38.75
CA ALA A 645 -67.08 54.85 -39.49
C ALA A 645 -66.98 55.02 -41.03
N LEU A 646 -66.41 56.13 -41.52
CA LEU A 646 -66.10 56.33 -42.94
C LEU A 646 -64.90 55.46 -43.36
N VAL A 647 -63.82 55.46 -42.58
CA VAL A 647 -62.67 54.57 -42.78
C VAL A 647 -63.12 53.10 -42.82
N ALA A 648 -63.92 52.65 -41.85
CA ALA A 648 -64.43 51.27 -41.78
C ALA A 648 -65.19 50.86 -43.06
N LYS A 649 -66.07 51.74 -43.58
CA LYS A 649 -66.81 51.52 -44.83
C LYS A 649 -65.89 51.50 -46.05
N ARG A 650 -64.83 52.32 -46.06
CA ARG A 650 -63.83 52.33 -47.14
C ARG A 650 -62.99 51.05 -47.13
N LEU A 651 -62.49 50.63 -45.97
CA LEU A 651 -61.72 49.38 -45.80
C LEU A 651 -62.51 48.15 -46.26
N LYS A 652 -63.83 48.10 -46.01
CA LYS A 652 -64.72 47.05 -46.54
C LYS A 652 -64.65 46.90 -48.06
N SER A 653 -64.50 48.00 -48.80
CA SER A 653 -64.36 48.00 -50.27
C SER A 653 -62.97 47.62 -50.78
N LEU A 654 -61.96 47.63 -49.91
CA LEU A 654 -60.56 47.33 -50.25
C LEU A 654 -60.19 45.85 -50.05
N VAL A 655 -61.12 45.03 -49.54
CA VAL A 655 -60.92 43.58 -49.39
C VAL A 655 -60.85 42.91 -50.77
N LYS A 656 -59.70 42.30 -51.07
CA LYS A 656 -59.29 41.75 -52.37
C LYS A 656 -58.77 40.32 -52.22
N LYS A 657 -58.80 39.55 -53.31
CA LYS A 657 -58.11 38.26 -53.40
C LYS A 657 -56.65 38.45 -53.81
N PHE A 658 -55.73 37.70 -53.20
CA PHE A 658 -54.31 37.75 -53.51
C PHE A 658 -53.63 36.38 -53.35
N ARG A 659 -52.37 36.28 -53.79
CA ARG A 659 -51.48 35.14 -53.52
C ARG A 659 -50.13 35.70 -53.10
N PHE A 660 -49.48 35.08 -52.10
CA PHE A 660 -48.14 35.48 -51.68
C PHE A 660 -47.11 35.14 -52.77
N ARG A 661 -46.16 36.05 -53.04
CA ARG A 661 -45.16 35.88 -54.11
C ARG A 661 -44.32 34.62 -53.89
N ASP A 662 -43.77 34.46 -52.69
CA ASP A 662 -42.95 33.32 -52.27
C ASP A 662 -43.70 31.98 -52.38
N ALA A 663 -45.02 31.99 -52.16
CA ALA A 663 -45.86 30.80 -52.29
C ALA A 663 -46.10 30.44 -53.78
N VAL A 664 -46.26 31.44 -54.65
CA VAL A 664 -46.33 31.25 -56.11
C VAL A 664 -44.98 30.77 -56.66
N GLU A 665 -43.87 31.27 -56.14
CA GLU A 665 -42.52 30.82 -56.52
C GLU A 665 -42.29 29.36 -56.12
N LYS A 666 -42.61 28.98 -54.87
CA LYS A 666 -42.39 27.61 -54.35
C LYS A 666 -43.41 26.57 -54.83
N LYS A 667 -44.64 26.98 -55.18
CA LYS A 667 -45.77 26.05 -55.47
C LYS A 667 -46.46 26.29 -56.81
N GLY A 668 -46.03 27.28 -57.60
CA GLY A 668 -46.57 27.56 -58.93
C GLY A 668 -48.08 27.81 -58.94
N ALA A 669 -48.79 26.97 -59.70
CA ALA A 669 -50.25 27.03 -59.79
C ALA A 669 -50.97 26.68 -58.47
N ASP A 670 -50.37 25.80 -57.64
CA ASP A 670 -50.96 25.28 -56.40
C ASP A 670 -50.85 26.26 -55.21
N ALA A 671 -50.29 27.45 -55.45
CA ALA A 671 -50.30 28.54 -54.48
C ALA A 671 -51.75 28.98 -54.18
N ARG A 672 -52.18 28.70 -52.95
CA ARG A 672 -53.54 28.97 -52.43
C ARG A 672 -53.91 30.46 -52.59
N ILE A 673 -55.18 30.71 -52.90
CA ILE A 673 -55.73 32.07 -52.95
C ILE A 673 -56.11 32.49 -51.53
N HIS A 674 -55.63 33.65 -51.11
CA HIS A 674 -55.98 34.31 -49.86
C HIS A 674 -56.91 35.51 -50.14
N VAL A 675 -57.63 35.96 -49.11
CA VAL A 675 -58.52 37.13 -49.19
C VAL A 675 -58.19 38.05 -48.01
N GLY A 676 -58.09 39.35 -48.27
CA GLY A 676 -57.72 40.35 -47.26
C GLY A 676 -57.44 41.72 -47.87
N VAL A 677 -56.69 42.57 -47.17
CA VAL A 677 -56.36 43.94 -47.58
C VAL A 677 -54.86 44.10 -47.82
N ILE A 678 -54.47 45.15 -48.54
CA ILE A 678 -53.08 45.58 -48.69
C ILE A 678 -52.79 46.63 -47.61
N ALA A 679 -51.77 46.39 -46.78
CA ALA A 679 -51.52 47.20 -45.58
C ALA A 679 -51.30 48.70 -45.88
N GLN A 680 -50.66 49.02 -47.01
CA GLN A 680 -50.46 50.40 -47.46
C GLN A 680 -51.79 51.09 -47.83
N GLU A 681 -52.74 50.37 -48.44
CA GLU A 681 -54.08 50.89 -48.75
C GLU A 681 -54.91 51.11 -47.45
N VAL A 682 -54.60 50.38 -46.38
CA VAL A 682 -55.18 50.63 -45.04
C VAL A 682 -54.66 51.96 -44.49
N ALA A 683 -53.33 52.19 -44.52
CA ALA A 683 -52.73 53.43 -44.05
C ALA A 683 -53.30 54.67 -44.77
N GLU A 684 -53.41 54.60 -46.10
CA GLU A 684 -54.00 55.66 -46.93
C GLU A 684 -55.49 55.91 -46.60
N ALA A 685 -56.27 54.85 -46.35
CA ALA A 685 -57.69 54.99 -46.02
C ALA A 685 -57.95 55.70 -44.67
N PHE A 686 -57.06 55.57 -43.68
CA PHE A 686 -57.11 56.37 -42.44
C PHE A 686 -56.67 57.82 -42.69
N ALA A 687 -55.57 58.02 -43.42
CA ALA A 687 -55.00 59.34 -43.68
C ALA A 687 -55.97 60.27 -44.44
N ASP A 688 -56.74 59.73 -45.38
CA ASP A 688 -57.75 60.48 -46.14
C ASP A 688 -58.89 61.05 -45.28
N GLU A 689 -59.20 60.42 -44.15
CA GLU A 689 -60.21 60.91 -43.17
C GLU A 689 -59.55 61.69 -42.00
N GLY A 690 -58.24 62.02 -42.13
CA GLY A 690 -57.47 62.77 -41.13
C GLY A 690 -57.01 61.95 -39.91
N LEU A 691 -57.07 60.62 -39.98
CA LEU A 691 -56.71 59.70 -38.90
C LEU A 691 -55.33 59.06 -39.15
N ASP A 692 -54.63 58.71 -38.07
CA ASP A 692 -53.36 57.97 -38.13
C ASP A 692 -53.62 56.47 -37.88
N ALA A 693 -53.39 55.63 -38.90
CA ALA A 693 -53.56 54.19 -38.82
C ALA A 693 -52.69 53.52 -37.72
N HIS A 694 -51.54 54.10 -37.37
CA HIS A 694 -50.65 53.56 -36.34
C HIS A 694 -51.14 53.82 -34.91
N ARG A 695 -52.17 54.66 -34.72
CA ARG A 695 -52.88 54.79 -33.44
C ARG A 695 -53.91 53.68 -33.19
N TYR A 696 -54.21 52.87 -34.20
CA TYR A 696 -55.12 51.73 -34.11
C TYR A 696 -54.30 50.44 -34.13
N GLY A 697 -54.71 49.42 -33.36
CA GLY A 697 -54.05 48.11 -33.32
C GLY A 697 -54.09 47.32 -34.64
N ILE A 698 -54.70 47.87 -35.68
CA ILE A 698 -54.95 47.25 -36.99
C ILE A 698 -53.68 47.14 -37.83
N LEU A 699 -52.87 48.21 -37.90
CA LEU A 699 -51.71 48.31 -38.78
C LEU A 699 -50.41 48.16 -37.99
N CYS A 700 -49.58 47.19 -38.37
CA CYS A 700 -48.25 46.98 -37.79
C CYS A 700 -47.18 47.37 -38.82
N TYR A 701 -46.07 47.95 -38.35
CA TYR A 701 -44.87 48.17 -39.14
C TYR A 701 -43.66 47.79 -38.28
N ASP A 702 -42.95 46.76 -38.72
CA ASP A 702 -41.70 46.31 -38.10
C ASP A 702 -40.53 46.66 -39.04
N GLU A 703 -39.47 47.23 -38.48
CA GLU A 703 -38.22 47.53 -39.19
C GLU A 703 -37.05 46.95 -38.41
N TRP A 704 -36.12 46.32 -39.11
CA TRP A 704 -34.92 45.70 -38.54
C TRP A 704 -33.68 46.10 -39.34
N GLY A 705 -32.60 46.37 -38.61
CA GLY A 705 -31.29 46.63 -39.21
C GLY A 705 -30.71 45.39 -39.89
N GLU A 706 -29.70 45.63 -40.72
CA GLU A 706 -28.87 44.57 -41.28
C GLU A 706 -28.19 43.80 -40.15
N GLN A 707 -28.12 42.48 -40.32
CA GLN A 707 -27.47 41.56 -39.41
C GLN A 707 -26.49 40.75 -40.24
N GLU A 708 -25.20 41.01 -40.02
CA GLU A 708 -24.11 40.34 -40.73
C GLU A 708 -24.08 38.84 -40.41
N GLU A 709 -23.55 38.05 -41.34
CA GLU A 709 -23.29 36.63 -41.11
C GLU A 709 -22.10 36.48 -40.15
N ILE A 710 -22.30 35.79 -39.03
CA ILE A 710 -21.20 35.42 -38.14
C ILE A 710 -20.87 33.96 -38.45
N ILE A 711 -19.98 33.78 -39.43
CA ILE A 711 -19.25 32.54 -39.61
C ILE A 711 -18.16 32.47 -38.53
N GLN A 712 -18.29 31.56 -37.57
CA GLN A 712 -17.20 31.26 -36.66
C GLN A 712 -16.30 30.20 -37.32
N SER A 713 -15.20 30.66 -37.91
CA SER A 713 -14.13 29.79 -38.39
C SER A 713 -13.05 29.60 -37.33
N TRP A 714 -12.55 28.38 -37.17
CA TRP A 714 -11.37 28.05 -36.38
C TRP A 714 -10.31 27.42 -37.28
N GLU A 715 -9.04 27.68 -36.97
CA GLU A 715 -7.92 27.09 -37.69
C GLU A 715 -7.63 25.65 -37.22
N ASN A 716 -6.64 25.03 -37.86
CA ASN A 716 -6.03 23.80 -37.38
C ASN A 716 -5.39 24.07 -36.01
N GLU A 717 -5.94 23.51 -34.95
CA GLU A 717 -5.36 23.56 -33.62
C GLU A 717 -4.36 22.41 -33.50
N TYR A 718 -3.16 22.70 -33.00
CA TYR A 718 -2.08 21.73 -32.80
C TYR A 718 -1.66 21.74 -31.33
N ASP A 719 -1.27 20.59 -30.80
CA ASP A 719 -0.67 20.50 -29.47
C ASP A 719 0.76 21.08 -29.42
N GLY A 720 1.33 21.14 -28.21
CA GLY A 720 2.71 21.62 -28.00
C GLY A 720 3.81 20.78 -28.68
N ASN A 721 3.47 19.63 -29.26
CA ASN A 721 4.37 18.75 -30.02
C ASN A 721 4.13 18.85 -31.54
N GLY A 722 3.17 19.66 -32.00
CA GLY A 722 2.85 19.86 -33.41
C GLY A 722 1.89 18.83 -34.00
N ALA A 723 1.18 18.03 -33.20
CA ALA A 723 0.15 17.11 -33.67
C ALA A 723 -1.23 17.80 -33.74
N LEU A 724 -1.99 17.57 -34.82
CA LEU A 724 -3.28 18.21 -35.07
C LEU A 724 -4.34 17.70 -34.08
N THR A 725 -4.85 18.58 -33.21
CA THR A 725 -5.88 18.28 -32.20
C THR A 725 -7.29 18.66 -32.66
N ARG A 726 -7.42 19.68 -33.52
CA ARG A 726 -8.70 20.09 -34.13
C ARG A 726 -8.48 20.50 -35.58
N SER A 727 -9.21 19.90 -36.51
CA SER A 727 -9.22 20.30 -37.91
C SER A 727 -9.87 21.67 -38.09
N ALA A 728 -9.31 22.51 -38.96
CA ALA A 728 -9.91 23.77 -39.37
C ALA A 728 -11.32 23.53 -39.92
N GLY A 729 -12.24 24.40 -39.52
CA GLY A 729 -13.65 24.30 -39.88
C GLY A 729 -14.37 25.61 -39.63
N SER A 730 -15.60 25.72 -40.13
CA SER A 730 -16.42 26.90 -39.93
C SER A 730 -17.89 26.53 -39.79
N GLU A 731 -18.58 27.17 -38.85
CA GLU A 731 -20.03 27.06 -38.70
C GLU A 731 -20.69 28.45 -38.73
N VAL A 732 -21.91 28.51 -39.27
CA VAL A 732 -22.70 29.74 -39.31
C VAL A 732 -23.44 29.86 -37.97
N VAL A 733 -22.90 30.67 -37.07
CA VAL A 733 -23.48 30.92 -35.73
C VAL A 733 -24.63 31.93 -35.83
N GLN A 734 -24.60 32.79 -36.87
CA GLN A 734 -25.64 33.74 -37.21
C GLN A 734 -25.70 33.88 -38.73
N GLU A 735 -26.82 33.55 -39.37
CA GLU A 735 -27.01 33.72 -40.82
C GLU A 735 -27.09 35.21 -41.21
N TYR A 736 -26.65 35.54 -42.43
CA TYR A 736 -26.87 36.88 -43.00
C TYR A 736 -28.37 37.20 -43.07
N ARG A 737 -28.77 38.38 -42.59
CA ARG A 737 -30.10 38.93 -42.83
C ARG A 737 -29.97 40.40 -43.27
N PRO A 738 -30.38 40.76 -44.50
CA PRO A 738 -30.36 42.15 -44.94
C PRO A 738 -31.29 43.02 -44.09
N ALA A 739 -30.99 44.31 -44.02
CA ALA A 739 -31.90 45.30 -43.47
C ALA A 739 -33.26 45.23 -44.19
N GLY A 740 -34.33 45.43 -43.45
CA GLY A 740 -35.66 45.33 -44.03
C GLY A 740 -36.75 45.87 -43.13
N ASN A 741 -37.89 46.14 -43.76
CA ASN A 741 -39.12 46.46 -43.06
C ASN A 741 -40.27 45.63 -43.62
N ARG A 742 -41.35 45.54 -42.85
CA ARG A 742 -42.57 44.85 -43.27
C ARG A 742 -43.78 45.43 -42.56
N TYR A 743 -44.81 45.70 -43.36
CA TYR A 743 -46.14 45.96 -42.84
C TYR A 743 -46.88 44.65 -42.52
N GLY A 744 -47.57 44.64 -41.38
CA GLY A 744 -48.51 43.61 -40.96
C GLY A 744 -49.91 44.19 -40.77
N VAL A 745 -50.92 43.32 -40.75
CA VAL A 745 -52.31 43.69 -40.46
C VAL A 745 -52.87 42.69 -39.46
N ARG A 746 -53.43 43.18 -38.34
CA ARG A 746 -54.21 42.39 -37.40
C ARG A 746 -55.62 42.25 -37.95
N TYR A 747 -55.90 41.08 -38.53
CA TYR A 747 -57.13 40.86 -39.30
C TYR A 747 -58.38 40.80 -38.41
N GLU A 748 -58.24 40.32 -37.19
CA GLU A 748 -59.26 40.33 -36.15
C GLU A 748 -59.70 41.75 -35.81
N GLU A 749 -58.76 42.67 -35.57
CA GLU A 749 -59.04 44.09 -35.32
C GLU A 749 -59.64 44.78 -36.54
N LEU A 750 -59.06 44.54 -37.73
CA LEU A 750 -59.57 45.09 -39.00
C LEU A 750 -61.02 44.67 -39.24
N LEU A 751 -61.33 43.38 -39.08
CA LEU A 751 -62.66 42.85 -39.33
C LEU A 751 -63.65 43.32 -38.27
N ALA A 752 -63.26 43.40 -36.99
CA ALA A 752 -64.09 43.99 -35.94
C ALA A 752 -64.42 45.46 -36.23
N PHE A 753 -63.43 46.26 -36.62
CA PHE A 753 -63.59 47.66 -37.00
C PHE A 753 -64.55 47.82 -38.21
N ILE A 754 -64.38 47.01 -39.26
CA ILE A 754 -65.31 46.98 -40.41
C ILE A 754 -66.73 46.57 -39.98
N ILE A 755 -66.89 45.52 -39.17
CA ILE A 755 -68.19 44.98 -38.75
C ILE A 755 -68.94 45.96 -37.83
N SER A 756 -68.23 46.72 -36.98
CA SER A 756 -68.84 47.71 -36.08
C SER A 756 -69.52 48.88 -36.81
N ALA A 757 -69.23 49.07 -38.11
CA ALA A 757 -69.82 50.08 -38.99
C ALA A 757 -70.77 49.52 -40.06
N MET A 758 -71.19 48.24 -39.95
CA MET A 758 -72.06 47.55 -40.92
C MET A 758 -73.57 47.73 -40.72
#